data_AF-A0AAE9MWG0-F1
#
_entry.id   AF-A0AAE9MWG0-F1
#
_cell.length_a   1.000
_cell.length_b   1.000
_cell.length_c   1.000
_cell.angle_alpha   90.00
_cell.angle_beta   90.00
_cell.angle_gamma   90.00
#
_symmetry.space_group_name_H-M   'P 1'
#
loop_
_entity.id
_entity.type
_entity.pdbx_description
1 polymer ?
#
loop_
_entity_poly.entity_id
_entity_poly.type
_entity_poly.pdbx_seq_one_letter_code
_entity_poly.pdbx_strand_id
1 'polypeptide(L)'
;MRKRLTFLKTLIAAVAVILLFTACEQFLKDPEDFLSYWASEAFVKDHSIGSAVRPDGAGVPCVSSSEKVTIMLTVHNPKGFSFVLPTASEPAGIVEFKELFVQPTVGTHYKLGRTASGRLKLTYTKDFLQKYEQGSGSLNPTITLKATDGRVFKKTYTFGIKSNTPPPAPKEIVIAKTTGTNPHYVLCLKFDLAKMIKTVAMNSGSAPVHKDIKEITINDAHYTLLYNDDNSDFKKPAETSFIERGNVQQLTAALPSASEKWVLYFDTGVKVESSNPQTSYTITLSDKEGVVSDSVTAELKEKFEVKFDAQGGTPVPGTQYILKGDKVTKPSSNPAKQGHIFGGWYKNADCSDGQEWNFATDTVTSNITLYAKWTEAKYTVTFSVADGLGALKAKVDSTDIQSGDEVEDGKTVTFTAIPYLGWELDIWTGVSSSSLNASLIVNEPKTVTVKFKKKGTVNSSDDNAWQLLKKVVEIADHNAVITIDGRIEATSGDNAGEIEIDETLTIEGKTGPDKDILDANGLSRIFKVASGKTLILKNLTLKGGKATGTGDAGSGGAIYAKNASTVNIENCIITGNEAATNGGGLNVEGTPTTITNCIFTGNTAKNGGGIYIIKGDRIPVVTISGGTIGGTGTGEANKATGSDGNGGGIYVGDRCDLRLNSALLIIGNQAAKGGGVYANEIDVSMENGTRIAVNNDVYLDSGSWIKVFSTLSNNPAARITVPNDKYLTSTKVLGNTTFLNSEHGKFQVTPNDGKNWEVDRYGYLKEKD
;
A
#
# COMPACT_ATOMS: atom_id res chain seq x y z
N MET A 1 57.87 149.46 -0.51
CA MET A 1 56.92 148.78 0.41
C MET A 1 55.58 148.36 -0.23
N ARG A 2 54.97 149.12 -1.14
CA ARG A 2 53.64 148.77 -1.72
C ARG A 2 53.52 147.38 -2.38
N LYS A 3 54.54 146.86 -3.08
CA LYS A 3 54.47 145.54 -3.73
C LYS A 3 54.40 144.34 -2.75
N ARG A 4 54.88 144.46 -1.51
CA ARG A 4 54.80 143.38 -0.51
C ARG A 4 53.44 143.29 0.18
N LEU A 5 52.71 144.41 0.30
CA LEU A 5 51.40 144.44 0.96
C LEU A 5 50.29 143.88 0.08
N THR A 6 50.36 144.09 -1.24
CA THR A 6 49.40 143.49 -2.18
C THR A 6 49.55 141.98 -2.22
N PHE A 7 50.79 141.46 -2.20
CA PHE A 7 51.07 140.02 -2.18
C PHE A 7 50.57 139.34 -0.89
N LEU A 8 50.68 140.02 0.26
CA LEU A 8 50.20 139.49 1.54
C LEU A 8 48.66 139.46 1.61
N LYS A 9 47.97 140.44 1.02
CA LYS A 9 46.50 140.46 0.97
C LYS A 9 45.91 139.40 0.04
N THR A 10 46.55 139.13 -1.10
CA THR A 10 46.15 137.99 -1.96
C THR A 10 46.45 136.65 -1.31
N LEU A 11 47.54 136.53 -0.54
CA LEU A 11 47.86 135.29 0.16
C LEU A 11 46.84 134.98 1.28
N ILE A 12 46.41 135.98 2.05
CA ILE A 12 45.43 135.78 3.14
C ILE A 12 44.03 135.46 2.58
N ALA A 13 43.60 136.11 1.49
CA ALA A 13 42.33 135.78 0.84
C ALA A 13 42.35 134.39 0.20
N ALA A 14 43.47 133.98 -0.39
CA ALA A 14 43.63 132.63 -0.92
C ALA A 14 43.58 131.56 0.18
N VAL A 15 44.21 131.79 1.34
CA VAL A 15 44.16 130.87 2.49
C VAL A 15 42.76 130.77 3.10
N ALA A 16 42.00 131.87 3.16
CA ALA A 16 40.62 131.87 3.66
C ALA A 16 39.62 131.14 2.75
N VAL A 17 39.79 131.21 1.43
CA VAL A 17 38.96 130.45 0.47
C VAL A 17 39.31 128.96 0.53
N ILE A 18 40.59 128.60 0.68
CA ILE A 18 41.02 127.20 0.85
C ILE A 18 40.47 126.62 2.17
N LEU A 19 40.43 127.39 3.25
CA LEU A 19 39.86 126.96 4.54
C LEU A 19 38.32 126.86 4.54
N LEU A 20 37.60 127.55 3.63
CA LEU A 20 36.14 127.41 3.49
C LEU A 20 35.73 126.11 2.78
N PHE A 21 36.57 125.59 1.88
CA PHE A 21 36.31 124.31 1.20
C PHE A 21 36.73 123.08 2.03
N THR A 22 37.59 123.24 3.04
CA THR A 22 38.04 122.12 3.90
C THR A 22 37.10 121.84 5.08
N ALA A 23 36.08 122.67 5.34
CA ALA A 23 35.17 122.51 6.48
C ALA A 23 33.75 122.00 6.11
N CYS A 24 33.46 121.74 4.82
CA CYS A 24 32.21 121.10 4.39
C CYS A 24 32.51 119.71 3.79
N GLU A 25 32.17 118.63 4.51
CA GLU A 25 32.39 117.24 4.05
C GLU A 25 31.82 116.95 2.64
N GLN A 26 30.82 117.73 2.21
CA GLN A 26 30.15 117.60 0.91
C GLN A 26 31.02 118.03 -0.28
N PHE A 27 32.07 118.83 -0.06
CA PHE A 27 33.04 119.25 -1.09
C PHE A 27 34.40 118.53 -1.02
N LEU A 28 34.59 117.66 -0.01
CA LEU A 28 35.79 116.84 0.17
C LEU A 28 35.60 115.37 -0.26
N LYS A 29 34.36 114.95 -0.54
CA LYS A 29 34.05 113.65 -1.16
C LYS A 29 33.99 113.79 -2.67
N ASP A 30 34.42 112.74 -3.38
CA ASP A 30 34.35 112.66 -4.84
C ASP A 30 32.90 112.95 -5.30
N PRO A 31 32.67 113.97 -6.17
CA PRO A 31 31.33 114.32 -6.63
C PRO A 31 30.63 113.15 -7.32
N GLU A 32 31.37 112.23 -7.95
CA GLU A 32 30.84 111.00 -8.55
C GLU A 32 30.32 110.03 -7.48
N ASP A 33 31.01 109.91 -6.34
CA ASP A 33 30.55 109.10 -5.21
C ASP A 33 29.35 109.70 -4.50
N PHE A 34 29.32 111.03 -4.33
CA PHE A 34 28.18 111.74 -3.77
C PHE A 34 26.95 111.59 -4.69
N LEU A 35 27.07 111.91 -5.98
CA LEU A 35 25.97 111.79 -6.93
C LEU A 35 25.52 110.33 -7.12
N SER A 36 26.44 109.35 -7.16
CA SER A 36 26.06 107.94 -7.26
C SER A 36 25.43 107.38 -5.97
N TYR A 37 25.74 107.94 -4.81
CA TYR A 37 25.02 107.64 -3.56
C TYR A 37 23.57 108.14 -3.61
N TRP A 38 23.33 109.33 -4.17
CA TRP A 38 21.99 109.91 -4.31
C TRP A 38 21.17 109.31 -5.46
N ALA A 39 21.82 108.81 -6.52
CA ALA A 39 21.17 108.13 -7.65
C ALA A 39 20.98 106.61 -7.45
N SER A 40 21.62 106.00 -6.44
CA SER A 40 21.54 104.56 -6.22
C SER A 40 20.20 104.12 -5.65
N GLU A 41 19.63 103.05 -6.22
CA GLU A 41 18.42 102.39 -5.72
C GLU A 41 18.75 101.16 -4.86
N ALA A 42 17.92 100.91 -3.85
CA ALA A 42 17.89 99.64 -3.13
C ALA A 42 16.51 98.97 -3.27
N PHE A 43 16.52 97.66 -3.49
CA PHE A 43 15.30 96.86 -3.64
C PHE A 43 15.53 95.40 -3.23
N VAL A 44 14.46 94.68 -2.91
CA VAL A 44 14.53 93.23 -2.66
C VAL A 44 14.62 92.49 -4.00
N LYS A 45 15.60 91.58 -4.15
CA LYS A 45 15.82 90.75 -5.35
C LYS A 45 14.98 89.48 -5.33
N ASP A 46 15.06 88.76 -4.21
CA ASP A 46 14.40 87.49 -4.01
C ASP A 46 14.03 87.31 -2.52
N HIS A 47 13.30 86.25 -2.25
CA HIS A 47 13.04 85.76 -0.92
C HIS A 47 13.26 84.24 -0.88
N SER A 48 13.60 83.73 0.30
CA SER A 48 13.51 82.30 0.61
C SER A 48 12.71 82.09 1.88
N ILE A 49 11.87 81.07 1.89
CA ILE A 49 11.06 80.68 3.04
C ILE A 49 11.84 79.61 3.80
N GLY A 50 12.12 79.85 5.09
CA GLY A 50 12.95 79.00 5.93
C GLY A 50 12.22 77.78 6.54
N SER A 51 11.01 77.48 6.07
CA SER A 51 10.21 76.32 6.47
C SER A 51 9.90 75.45 5.26
N ALA A 52 9.50 74.19 5.49
CA ALA A 52 8.93 73.37 4.43
C ALA A 52 7.72 74.09 3.80
N VAL A 53 7.64 74.06 2.47
CA VAL A 53 6.58 74.67 1.68
C VAL A 53 5.89 73.58 0.88
N ARG A 54 4.56 73.63 0.86
CA ARG A 54 3.74 72.87 -0.11
C ARG A 54 2.89 73.88 -0.88
N PRO A 55 2.98 73.94 -2.22
CA PRO A 55 2.13 74.85 -2.97
C PRO A 55 0.66 74.40 -2.89
N ASP A 56 -0.26 75.36 -2.91
CA ASP A 56 -1.68 75.09 -3.16
C ASP A 56 -1.93 74.76 -4.65
N GLY A 57 -3.18 74.49 -5.02
CA GLY A 57 -3.57 74.16 -6.40
C GLY A 57 -3.32 75.30 -7.40
N ALA A 58 -3.13 76.53 -6.93
CA ALA A 58 -2.77 77.70 -7.75
C ALA A 58 -1.26 77.94 -7.82
N GLY A 59 -0.45 77.13 -7.12
CA GLY A 59 1.00 77.25 -7.06
C GLY A 59 1.53 78.21 -5.98
N VAL A 60 0.66 78.72 -5.08
CA VAL A 60 1.07 79.64 -4.02
C VAL A 60 1.74 78.86 -2.89
N PRO A 61 2.96 79.24 -2.46
CA PRO A 61 3.64 78.65 -1.31
C PRO A 61 2.78 78.64 -0.03
N CYS A 62 2.43 77.46 0.48
CA CYS A 62 1.79 77.32 1.78
C CYS A 62 2.78 76.84 2.84
N VAL A 63 2.70 77.45 4.02
CA VAL A 63 3.52 77.10 5.19
C VAL A 63 2.64 76.61 6.34
N SER A 64 3.20 75.74 7.16
CA SER A 64 2.55 75.25 8.39
C SER A 64 2.40 76.37 9.43
N SER A 65 1.27 76.39 10.14
CA SER A 65 1.06 77.28 11.30
C SER A 65 1.61 76.72 12.62
N SER A 66 2.31 75.58 12.60
CA SER A 66 2.78 74.92 13.82
C SER A 66 3.81 75.74 14.60
N GLU A 67 4.60 76.57 13.90
CA GLU A 67 5.68 77.38 14.45
C GLU A 67 5.78 78.73 13.70
N LYS A 68 6.67 79.60 14.17
CA LYS A 68 6.99 80.85 13.48
C LYS A 68 7.73 80.56 12.17
N VAL A 69 7.42 81.31 11.12
CA VAL A 69 8.08 81.18 9.81
C VAL A 69 9.03 82.34 9.58
N THR A 70 10.25 82.03 9.15
CA THR A 70 11.25 83.03 8.78
C THR A 70 11.33 83.12 7.26
N ILE A 71 11.23 84.33 6.72
CA ILE A 71 11.39 84.65 5.32
C ILE A 71 12.62 85.55 5.17
N MET A 72 13.61 85.09 4.41
CA MET A 72 14.88 85.76 4.21
C MET A 72 14.88 86.52 2.90
N LEU A 73 14.81 87.85 2.96
CA LEU A 73 14.82 88.74 1.81
C LEU A 73 16.27 89.05 1.41
N THR A 74 16.64 88.79 0.16
CA THR A 74 17.91 89.24 -0.40
C THR A 74 17.75 90.65 -0.92
N VAL A 75 18.53 91.59 -0.38
CA VAL A 75 18.43 93.01 -0.75
C VAL A 75 19.59 93.39 -1.67
N HIS A 76 19.29 94.01 -2.80
CA HIS A 76 20.27 94.78 -3.54
C HIS A 76 20.49 96.12 -2.84
N ASN A 77 21.67 96.32 -2.25
CA ASN A 77 22.01 97.54 -1.53
C ASN A 77 23.46 97.95 -1.85
N PRO A 78 23.74 98.42 -3.07
CA PRO A 78 25.11 98.62 -3.55
C PRO A 78 25.85 99.75 -2.82
N LYS A 79 25.14 100.67 -2.17
CA LYS A 79 25.71 101.78 -1.38
C LYS A 79 25.55 101.61 0.14
N GLY A 80 25.15 100.43 0.61
CA GLY A 80 25.12 100.11 2.04
C GLY A 80 24.14 100.95 2.87
N PHE A 81 23.02 101.39 2.29
CA PHE A 81 22.00 102.17 3.01
C PHE A 81 21.52 101.44 4.26
N SER A 82 21.40 102.17 5.38
CA SER A 82 20.70 101.68 6.56
C SER A 82 19.21 101.89 6.37
N PHE A 83 18.43 100.82 6.52
CA PHE A 83 16.98 100.88 6.35
C PHE A 83 16.27 101.15 7.67
N VAL A 84 15.21 101.94 7.60
CA VAL A 84 14.20 102.06 8.66
C VAL A 84 13.50 100.70 8.79
N LEU A 85 13.44 100.18 10.01
CA LEU A 85 12.66 98.99 10.31
C LEU A 85 11.30 99.41 10.89
N PRO A 86 10.22 98.70 10.57
CA PRO A 86 8.90 99.03 11.08
C PRO A 86 8.87 98.84 12.61
N THR A 87 8.20 99.76 13.30
CA THR A 87 7.96 99.69 14.76
C THR A 87 6.47 99.67 15.05
N ALA A 88 6.08 99.36 16.29
CA ALA A 88 4.67 99.32 16.68
C ALA A 88 3.98 100.70 16.58
N SER A 89 4.71 101.80 16.80
CA SER A 89 4.19 103.17 16.73
C SER A 89 4.21 103.77 15.33
N GLU A 90 5.05 103.24 14.43
CA GLU A 90 5.17 103.73 13.04
C GLU A 90 5.36 102.56 12.04
N PRO A 91 4.34 101.70 11.87
CA PRO A 91 4.44 100.53 11.00
C PRO A 91 4.25 100.84 9.51
N ALA A 92 3.65 101.99 9.18
CA ALA A 92 3.08 102.27 7.87
C ALA A 92 4.13 102.48 6.75
N GLY A 93 3.89 101.83 5.60
CA GLY A 93 4.66 102.02 4.37
C GLY A 93 6.01 101.31 4.30
N ILE A 94 6.27 100.31 5.15
CA ILE A 94 7.46 99.43 5.03
C ILE A 94 7.07 97.98 4.73
N VAL A 95 6.08 97.44 5.46
CA VAL A 95 5.48 96.12 5.18
C VAL A 95 3.98 96.30 5.18
N GLU A 96 3.33 96.03 4.05
CA GLU A 96 1.89 96.19 3.87
C GLU A 96 1.25 94.86 3.44
N PHE A 97 0.09 94.52 4.00
CA PHE A 97 -0.64 93.31 3.62
C PHE A 97 -1.93 93.73 2.92
N LYS A 98 -1.83 94.05 1.63
CA LYS A 98 -2.93 94.70 0.88
C LYS A 98 -4.20 93.84 0.76
N GLU A 99 -4.06 92.53 0.89
CA GLU A 99 -5.14 91.55 0.78
C GLU A 99 -5.84 91.27 2.12
N LEU A 100 -5.34 91.83 3.24
CA LEU A 100 -5.93 91.67 4.56
C LEU A 100 -6.76 92.90 4.96
N PHE A 101 -8.02 92.68 5.34
CA PHE A 101 -8.91 93.75 5.82
C PHE A 101 -8.41 94.36 7.14
N VAL A 102 -7.90 93.53 8.06
CA VAL A 102 -7.26 93.98 9.30
C VAL A 102 -5.76 93.88 9.14
N GLN A 103 -5.07 95.02 9.15
CA GLN A 103 -3.62 95.06 8.98
C GLN A 103 -2.90 94.38 10.16
N PRO A 104 -1.93 93.49 9.92
CA PRO A 104 -1.15 92.85 10.97
C PRO A 104 -0.33 93.87 11.78
N THR A 105 -0.24 93.65 13.09
CA THR A 105 0.56 94.48 14.00
C THR A 105 2.03 94.05 14.03
N VAL A 106 2.96 95.00 13.86
CA VAL A 106 4.41 94.77 14.02
C VAL A 106 4.74 94.36 15.46
N GLY A 107 5.64 93.40 15.63
CA GLY A 107 6.08 92.88 16.93
C GLY A 107 5.20 91.75 17.47
N THR A 108 3.88 91.80 17.21
CA THR A 108 2.93 90.76 17.60
C THR A 108 2.68 89.74 16.49
N HIS A 109 2.41 90.20 15.26
CA HIS A 109 2.05 89.32 14.15
C HIS A 109 3.23 89.03 13.23
N TYR A 110 4.04 90.05 12.96
CA TYR A 110 5.27 89.92 12.19
C TYR A 110 6.39 90.81 12.73
N LYS A 111 7.63 90.49 12.40
CA LYS A 111 8.81 91.30 12.69
C LYS A 111 9.72 91.36 11.47
N LEU A 112 10.16 92.56 11.10
CA LEU A 112 11.22 92.76 10.11
C LEU A 112 12.49 93.20 10.83
N GLY A 113 13.60 92.49 10.61
CA GLY A 113 14.90 92.78 11.22
C GLY A 113 16.06 92.63 10.25
N ARG A 114 17.21 93.19 10.59
CA ARG A 114 18.47 92.97 9.84
C ARG A 114 19.15 91.70 10.33
N THR A 115 19.88 91.03 9.45
CA THR A 115 20.81 89.95 9.83
C THR A 115 22.27 90.42 9.76
N ALA A 116 23.18 89.66 10.37
CA ALA A 116 24.61 89.93 10.30
C ALA A 116 25.18 89.93 8.87
N SER A 117 24.48 89.30 7.92
CA SER A 117 24.89 89.13 6.52
C SER A 117 24.33 90.20 5.56
N GLY A 118 23.80 91.32 6.06
CA GLY A 118 23.22 92.38 5.22
C GLY A 118 21.88 92.05 4.55
N ARG A 119 21.22 90.95 4.95
CA ARG A 119 19.88 90.58 4.49
C ARG A 119 18.81 91.10 5.45
N LEU A 120 17.56 91.12 4.99
CA LEU A 120 16.40 91.38 5.85
C LEU A 120 15.69 90.07 6.18
N LYS A 121 15.32 89.92 7.45
CA LYS A 121 14.59 88.78 7.99
C LYS A 121 13.18 89.23 8.35
N LEU A 122 12.19 88.78 7.59
CA LEU A 122 10.78 88.89 7.94
C LEU A 122 10.37 87.63 8.69
N THR A 123 9.81 87.77 9.88
CA THR A 123 9.32 86.64 10.69
C THR A 123 7.83 86.77 10.86
N TYR A 124 7.07 85.77 10.43
CA TYR A 124 5.66 85.62 10.80
C TYR A 124 5.58 84.81 12.09
N THR A 125 4.83 85.33 13.06
CA THR A 125 4.61 84.64 14.32
C THR A 125 3.65 83.46 14.12
N LYS A 126 3.75 82.48 15.01
CA LYS A 126 2.87 81.32 15.02
C LYS A 126 1.40 81.73 15.08
N ASP A 127 1.05 82.61 16.00
CA ASP A 127 -0.34 83.06 16.21
C ASP A 127 -0.89 83.80 14.97
N PHE A 128 -0.04 84.52 14.24
CA PHE A 128 -0.45 85.17 12.99
C PHE A 128 -0.76 84.15 11.89
N LEU A 129 0.09 83.13 11.73
CA LEU A 129 -0.15 82.05 10.77
C LEU A 129 -1.42 81.28 11.12
N GLN A 130 -1.61 80.94 12.40
CA GLN A 130 -2.78 80.22 12.89
C GLN A 130 -4.10 80.94 12.62
N LYS A 131 -4.12 82.28 12.62
CA LYS A 131 -5.34 83.06 12.30
C LYS A 131 -5.89 82.81 10.91
N TYR A 132 -5.01 82.46 9.97
CA TYR A 132 -5.31 82.27 8.55
C TYR A 132 -4.98 80.85 8.06
N GLU A 133 -4.98 79.88 8.98
CA GLU A 133 -4.81 78.46 8.65
C GLU A 133 -5.90 77.97 7.68
N GLN A 134 -5.69 76.82 7.05
CA GLN A 134 -6.57 76.28 5.99
C GLN A 134 -6.62 77.19 4.76
N GLY A 135 -5.58 78.01 4.55
CA GLY A 135 -5.49 78.94 3.44
C GLY A 135 -6.55 80.06 3.46
N SER A 136 -7.14 80.36 4.62
CA SER A 136 -8.30 81.25 4.73
C SER A 136 -8.03 82.72 4.38
N GLY A 137 -6.79 83.08 4.04
CA GLY A 137 -6.40 84.39 3.53
C GLY A 137 -4.98 84.42 3.00
N SER A 138 -4.73 85.32 2.04
CA SER A 138 -3.39 85.57 1.52
C SER A 138 -2.56 86.40 2.50
N LEU A 139 -1.39 85.90 2.88
CA LEU A 139 -0.46 86.58 3.78
C LEU A 139 0.63 87.34 3.01
N ASN A 140 0.33 87.76 1.78
CA ASN A 140 1.27 88.36 0.86
C ASN A 140 1.76 89.73 1.39
N PRO A 141 3.05 89.91 1.69
CA PRO A 141 3.58 91.20 2.09
C PRO A 141 4.03 91.99 0.86
N THR A 142 3.71 93.27 0.81
CA THR A 142 4.39 94.25 -0.04
C THR A 142 5.46 94.95 0.79
N ILE A 143 6.72 94.77 0.41
CA ILE A 143 7.89 95.38 1.08
C ILE A 143 8.33 96.63 0.33
N THR A 144 8.40 97.75 1.05
CA THR A 144 8.92 99.03 0.57
C THR A 144 10.12 99.43 1.43
N LEU A 145 11.30 99.56 0.81
CA LEU A 145 12.51 99.94 1.54
C LEU A 145 12.56 101.46 1.73
N LYS A 146 12.88 101.89 2.96
CA LYS A 146 13.10 103.29 3.32
C LYS A 146 14.45 103.42 4.00
N ALA A 147 15.31 104.35 3.56
CA ALA A 147 16.59 104.62 4.21
C ALA A 147 16.43 105.54 5.42
N THR A 148 17.33 105.45 6.41
CA THR A 148 17.31 106.27 7.63
C THR A 148 17.53 107.77 7.40
N ASP A 149 17.98 108.15 6.21
CA ASP A 149 18.10 109.55 5.78
C ASP A 149 16.81 110.13 5.17
N GLY A 150 15.70 109.37 5.22
CA GLY A 150 14.37 109.80 4.76
C GLY A 150 14.01 109.38 3.34
N ARG A 151 14.92 108.76 2.58
CA ARG A 151 14.62 108.32 1.20
C ARG A 151 13.70 107.11 1.17
N VAL A 152 12.74 107.11 0.25
CA VAL A 152 11.84 105.98 -0.04
C VAL A 152 12.18 105.40 -1.41
N PHE A 153 12.50 104.11 -1.45
CA PHE A 153 12.75 103.42 -2.72
C PHE A 153 11.42 102.93 -3.31
N LYS A 154 11.07 103.42 -4.51
CA LYS A 154 9.75 103.17 -5.14
C LYS A 154 9.54 101.72 -5.58
N LYS A 155 10.61 100.96 -5.78
CA LYS A 155 10.53 99.56 -6.22
C LYS A 155 10.11 98.67 -5.05
N THR A 156 8.82 98.36 -5.00
CA THR A 156 8.25 97.44 -4.02
C THR A 156 8.46 95.98 -4.42
N TYR A 157 8.42 95.07 -3.44
CA TYR A 157 8.54 93.63 -3.66
C TYR A 157 7.39 92.90 -2.98
N THR A 158 6.62 92.12 -3.75
CA THR A 158 5.49 91.33 -3.25
C THR A 158 5.69 89.87 -3.63
N PHE A 159 5.39 88.96 -2.72
CA PHE A 159 5.42 87.51 -2.98
C PHE A 159 4.24 86.81 -2.32
N GLY A 160 3.86 85.68 -2.92
CA GLY A 160 2.76 84.84 -2.46
C GLY A 160 3.15 83.99 -1.26
N ILE A 161 2.35 84.01 -0.20
CA ILE A 161 2.46 83.08 0.91
C ILE A 161 1.09 82.93 1.60
N LYS A 162 0.67 81.69 1.85
CA LYS A 162 -0.50 81.36 2.66
C LYS A 162 -0.08 80.54 3.88
N SER A 163 -0.87 80.59 4.95
CA SER A 163 -0.79 79.60 6.01
C SER A 163 -1.74 78.47 5.67
N ASN A 164 -1.20 77.32 5.29
CA ASN A 164 -2.00 76.11 5.12
C ASN A 164 -1.13 74.89 5.45
N THR A 165 -1.39 74.26 6.60
CA THR A 165 -0.65 73.08 7.03
C THR A 165 -1.08 71.85 6.20
N PRO A 166 -0.15 71.23 5.44
CA PRO A 166 -0.48 70.09 4.58
C PRO A 166 -1.19 68.97 5.35
N PRO A 167 -2.23 68.35 4.77
CA PRO A 167 -2.87 67.18 5.37
C PRO A 167 -1.85 66.09 5.74
N PRO A 168 -2.06 65.35 6.84
CA PRO A 168 -1.16 64.26 7.21
C PRO A 168 -1.34 63.08 6.28
N ALA A 169 -0.24 62.49 5.82
CA ALA A 169 -0.28 61.19 5.15
C ALA A 169 -0.68 60.08 6.15
N PRO A 170 -1.15 58.91 5.67
CA PRO A 170 -1.37 57.75 6.53
C PRO A 170 -0.11 57.44 7.35
N LYS A 171 -0.27 57.31 8.66
CA LYS A 171 0.80 56.95 9.59
C LYS A 171 1.15 55.47 9.52
N GLU A 172 0.14 54.64 9.27
CA GLU A 172 0.24 53.18 9.24
C GLU A 172 -0.77 52.63 8.23
N ILE A 173 -0.35 51.61 7.47
CA ILE A 173 -1.22 50.89 6.54
C ILE A 173 -1.19 49.41 6.90
N VAL A 174 -2.33 48.86 7.31
CA VAL A 174 -2.48 47.43 7.62
C VAL A 174 -3.20 46.75 6.47
N ILE A 175 -2.59 45.69 5.91
CA ILE A 175 -3.24 44.83 4.91
C ILE A 175 -4.15 43.84 5.62
N ALA A 176 -5.43 43.90 5.30
CA ALA A 176 -6.50 43.08 5.85
C ALA A 176 -7.26 42.38 4.72
N LYS A 177 -8.39 41.77 5.05
CA LYS A 177 -9.31 41.22 4.05
C LYS A 177 -10.76 41.53 4.37
N THR A 178 -11.65 41.44 3.37
CA THR A 178 -13.09 41.54 3.61
C THR A 178 -13.65 40.29 4.32
N THR A 179 -14.77 40.46 5.02
CA THR A 179 -15.55 39.34 5.59
C THR A 179 -16.36 38.63 4.50
N GLY A 180 -16.44 37.30 4.53
CA GLY A 180 -17.28 36.51 3.61
C GLY A 180 -16.53 35.37 2.93
N THR A 181 -17.21 34.70 1.99
CA THR A 181 -16.71 33.50 1.29
C THR A 181 -15.81 33.79 0.09
N ASN A 182 -15.75 35.03 -0.39
CA ASN A 182 -14.87 35.47 -1.46
C ASN A 182 -14.14 36.75 -1.03
N PRO A 183 -13.16 36.64 -0.10
CA PRO A 183 -12.52 37.80 0.50
C PRO A 183 -11.57 38.51 -0.47
N HIS A 184 -11.60 39.84 -0.47
CA HIS A 184 -10.63 40.71 -1.15
C HIS A 184 -9.66 41.35 -0.14
N TYR A 185 -8.48 41.78 -0.58
CA TYR A 185 -7.56 42.55 0.26
C TYR A 185 -8.13 43.92 0.58
N VAL A 186 -7.85 44.42 1.79
CA VAL A 186 -8.29 45.72 2.28
C VAL A 186 -7.09 46.50 2.80
N LEU A 187 -6.92 47.76 2.38
CA LEU A 187 -5.95 48.69 2.95
C LEU A 187 -6.61 49.43 4.12
N CYS A 188 -6.15 49.19 5.34
CA CYS A 188 -6.57 49.95 6.52
C CYS A 188 -5.64 51.14 6.70
N LEU A 189 -6.07 52.32 6.27
CA LEU A 189 -5.29 53.56 6.26
C LEU A 189 -5.51 54.31 7.57
N LYS A 190 -4.53 54.29 8.45
CA LYS A 190 -4.61 54.94 9.78
C LYS A 190 -3.86 56.25 9.78
N PHE A 191 -4.52 57.32 10.21
CA PHE A 191 -3.95 58.67 10.28
C PHE A 191 -3.53 59.01 11.71
N ASP A 192 -2.62 59.98 11.85
CA ASP A 192 -2.13 60.38 13.18
C ASP A 192 -3.21 61.17 13.94
N LEU A 193 -3.80 60.53 14.97
CA LEU A 193 -4.84 61.11 15.81
C LEU A 193 -4.46 62.50 16.34
N ALA A 194 -3.22 62.70 16.81
CA ALA A 194 -2.79 63.95 17.42
C ALA A 194 -2.69 65.09 16.39
N LYS A 195 -2.41 64.77 15.12
CA LYS A 195 -2.46 65.75 14.02
C LYS A 195 -3.89 66.09 13.62
N MET A 196 -4.75 65.08 13.53
CA MET A 196 -6.14 65.24 13.06
C MET A 196 -7.02 66.05 14.03
N ILE A 197 -6.83 65.88 15.35
CA ILE A 197 -7.62 66.59 16.37
C ILE A 197 -7.05 67.95 16.77
N LYS A 198 -5.86 68.32 16.28
CA LYS A 198 -5.19 69.55 16.70
C LYS A 198 -6.00 70.76 16.26
N THR A 199 -6.46 71.57 17.21
CA THR A 199 -7.20 72.81 16.94
C THR A 199 -6.31 74.04 17.02
N VAL A 200 -6.61 75.04 16.19
CA VAL A 200 -5.97 76.36 16.23
C VAL A 200 -7.03 77.45 16.35
N ALA A 201 -6.65 78.63 16.84
CA ALA A 201 -7.52 79.80 16.90
C ALA A 201 -7.43 80.57 15.59
N MET A 202 -8.46 80.44 14.75
CA MET A 202 -8.59 81.14 13.48
C MET A 202 -9.48 82.38 13.63
N ASN A 203 -9.48 83.26 12.61
CA ASN A 203 -10.42 84.39 12.57
C ASN A 203 -11.90 83.95 12.58
N SER A 204 -12.20 82.75 12.09
CA SER A 204 -13.53 82.14 12.05
C SER A 204 -13.92 81.40 13.34
N GLY A 205 -13.06 81.40 14.36
CA GLY A 205 -13.22 80.63 15.59
C GLY A 205 -12.14 79.54 15.75
N SER A 206 -12.30 78.66 16.74
CA SER A 206 -11.38 77.52 16.89
C SER A 206 -11.86 76.34 16.02
N ALA A 207 -10.98 75.80 15.18
CA ALA A 207 -11.27 74.58 14.43
C ALA A 207 -10.03 73.69 14.27
N PRO A 208 -10.20 72.39 13.93
CA PRO A 208 -9.10 71.49 13.61
C PRO A 208 -8.27 72.02 12.44
N VAL A 209 -6.94 71.85 12.50
CA VAL A 209 -6.00 72.35 11.49
C VAL A 209 -6.35 71.83 10.09
N HIS A 210 -6.80 70.58 9.96
CA HIS A 210 -7.05 69.92 8.68
C HIS A 210 -8.54 69.75 8.36
N LYS A 211 -9.44 70.57 8.93
CA LYS A 211 -10.89 70.48 8.69
C LYS A 211 -11.28 70.73 7.22
N ASP A 212 -10.37 71.30 6.45
CA ASP A 212 -10.43 71.58 5.03
C ASP A 212 -9.99 70.42 4.14
N ILE A 213 -9.63 69.25 4.68
CA ILE A 213 -9.46 68.01 3.88
C ILE A 213 -10.70 67.82 2.99
N LYS A 214 -10.44 67.55 1.72
CA LYS A 214 -11.46 67.43 0.67
C LYS A 214 -11.45 66.07 0.01
N GLU A 215 -10.27 65.46 -0.13
CA GLU A 215 -10.10 64.31 -1.02
C GLU A 215 -8.98 63.38 -0.53
N ILE A 216 -9.17 62.09 -0.78
CA ILE A 216 -8.13 61.07 -0.74
C ILE A 216 -7.90 60.55 -2.16
N THR A 217 -6.64 60.45 -2.57
CA THR A 217 -6.25 59.86 -3.86
C THR A 217 -5.59 58.51 -3.61
N ILE A 218 -6.01 57.47 -4.33
CA ILE A 218 -5.40 56.13 -4.31
C ILE A 218 -5.16 55.69 -5.76
N ASN A 219 -3.90 55.51 -6.15
CA ASN A 219 -3.50 55.16 -7.54
C ASN A 219 -4.18 56.04 -8.60
N ASP A 220 -4.04 57.37 -8.44
CA ASP A 220 -4.64 58.39 -9.30
C ASP A 220 -6.18 58.44 -9.30
N ALA A 221 -6.87 57.56 -8.57
CA ALA A 221 -8.31 57.64 -8.36
C ALA A 221 -8.63 58.58 -7.19
N HIS A 222 -9.51 59.54 -7.42
CA HIS A 222 -9.85 60.62 -6.49
C HIS A 222 -11.20 60.33 -5.80
N TYR A 223 -11.24 60.42 -4.47
CA TYR A 223 -12.44 60.15 -3.67
C TYR A 223 -12.71 61.30 -2.69
N THR A 224 -13.96 61.74 -2.63
CA THR A 224 -14.35 62.82 -1.70
C THR A 224 -14.21 62.34 -0.26
N LEU A 225 -13.49 63.10 0.57
CA LEU A 225 -13.26 62.81 1.98
C LEU A 225 -13.58 64.04 2.82
N LEU A 226 -14.49 63.90 3.76
CA LEU A 226 -14.94 64.97 4.63
C LEU A 226 -14.78 64.58 6.09
N TYR A 227 -14.70 65.56 6.98
CA TYR A 227 -14.87 65.36 8.41
C TYR A 227 -16.34 65.09 8.73
N ASN A 228 -16.60 64.38 9.82
CA ASN A 228 -17.90 64.38 10.47
C ASN A 228 -18.30 65.79 10.92
N ASP A 229 -19.60 66.02 11.06
CA ASP A 229 -20.15 67.32 11.46
C ASP A 229 -19.66 67.75 12.86
N ASP A 230 -19.39 66.79 13.74
CA ASP A 230 -18.87 66.98 15.10
C ASP A 230 -17.33 67.02 15.18
N ASN A 231 -16.62 66.91 14.05
CA ASN A 231 -15.16 66.83 13.95
C ASN A 231 -14.50 65.61 14.64
N SER A 232 -15.26 64.55 14.92
CA SER A 232 -14.74 63.38 15.66
C SER A 232 -13.95 62.37 14.81
N ASP A 233 -14.20 62.33 13.50
CA ASP A 233 -13.63 61.36 12.56
C ASP A 233 -13.84 61.81 11.09
N PHE A 234 -13.41 61.01 10.14
CA PHE A 234 -13.85 61.08 8.74
C PHE A 234 -15.28 60.57 8.57
N LYS A 235 -16.00 61.21 7.64
CA LYS A 235 -17.19 60.64 7.00
C LYS A 235 -16.72 59.65 5.93
N LYS A 236 -17.16 58.39 6.02
CA LYS A 236 -16.84 57.36 5.01
C LYS A 236 -17.17 57.88 3.60
N PRO A 237 -16.24 57.80 2.63
CA PRO A 237 -16.55 58.07 1.23
C PRO A 237 -17.75 57.25 0.74
N ALA A 238 -18.53 57.80 -0.19
CA ALA A 238 -19.79 57.20 -0.65
C ALA A 238 -19.55 55.97 -1.54
N GLU A 239 -18.37 55.90 -2.16
CA GLU A 239 -17.96 54.86 -3.09
C GLU A 239 -17.86 53.50 -2.38
N THR A 240 -18.22 52.45 -3.12
CA THR A 240 -18.25 51.06 -2.61
C THR A 240 -16.86 50.53 -2.30
N SER A 241 -15.81 51.11 -2.89
CA SER A 241 -14.41 50.77 -2.60
C SER A 241 -14.01 51.14 -1.17
N PHE A 242 -14.75 52.04 -0.50
CA PHE A 242 -14.56 52.30 0.93
C PHE A 242 -15.62 51.53 1.73
N ILE A 243 -15.17 50.68 2.64
CA ILE A 243 -16.03 49.79 3.42
C ILE A 243 -16.03 50.16 4.90
N GLU A 244 -17.01 49.66 5.62
CA GLU A 244 -17.08 49.81 7.07
C GLU A 244 -16.15 48.81 7.78
N ARG A 245 -15.63 49.19 8.95
CA ARG A 245 -14.77 48.33 9.78
C ARG A 245 -15.40 46.96 10.09
N GLY A 246 -16.73 46.90 10.20
CA GLY A 246 -17.46 45.64 10.43
C GLY A 246 -17.28 44.60 9.31
N ASN A 247 -16.98 45.06 8.10
CA ASN A 247 -16.76 44.21 6.92
C ASN A 247 -15.28 43.84 6.72
N VAL A 248 -14.41 44.14 7.69
CA VAL A 248 -12.96 43.90 7.62
C VAL A 248 -12.55 42.83 8.64
N GLN A 249 -11.83 41.82 8.16
CA GLN A 249 -11.25 40.72 8.92
C GLN A 249 -9.73 40.76 8.85
N GLN A 250 -9.09 40.37 9.95
CA GLN A 250 -7.63 40.27 10.04
C GLN A 250 -7.10 39.28 9.00
N LEU A 251 -6.01 39.66 8.32
CA LEU A 251 -5.27 38.77 7.45
C LEU A 251 -4.06 38.17 8.18
N THR A 252 -3.14 39.03 8.64
CA THR A 252 -1.93 38.64 9.41
C THR A 252 -1.69 39.60 10.57
N ALA A 253 -1.50 40.89 10.29
CA ALA A 253 -1.28 41.92 11.29
C ALA A 253 -2.57 42.33 12.02
N ALA A 254 -2.44 42.79 13.28
CA ALA A 254 -3.58 43.21 14.09
C ALA A 254 -4.34 44.37 13.43
N LEU A 255 -5.67 44.27 13.39
CA LEU A 255 -6.50 45.33 12.83
C LEU A 255 -6.64 46.51 13.79
N PRO A 256 -6.82 47.73 13.26
CA PRO A 256 -7.31 48.86 14.05
C PRO A 256 -8.60 48.49 14.81
N SER A 257 -8.72 48.98 16.04
CA SER A 257 -9.91 48.76 16.88
C SER A 257 -11.14 49.39 16.22
N ALA A 258 -12.33 48.82 16.43
CA ALA A 258 -13.57 49.40 15.92
C ALA A 258 -13.89 50.78 16.53
N SER A 259 -13.32 51.09 17.70
CA SER A 259 -13.43 52.40 18.35
C SER A 259 -12.36 53.40 17.90
N GLU A 260 -11.38 52.96 17.11
CA GLU A 260 -10.27 53.78 16.66
C GLU A 260 -10.74 54.78 15.61
N LYS A 261 -10.37 56.05 15.79
CA LYS A 261 -10.75 57.17 14.94
C LYS A 261 -9.68 57.45 13.90
N TRP A 262 -10.08 58.09 12.80
CA TRP A 262 -9.23 58.49 11.67
C TRP A 262 -8.64 57.28 10.93
N VAL A 263 -9.49 56.30 10.64
CA VAL A 263 -9.14 55.10 9.89
C VAL A 263 -10.08 54.94 8.70
N LEU A 264 -9.52 54.74 7.50
CA LEU A 264 -10.26 54.40 6.29
C LEU A 264 -9.97 52.96 5.88
N TYR A 265 -10.97 52.26 5.34
CA TYR A 265 -10.83 50.88 4.88
C TYR A 265 -11.15 50.83 3.39
N PHE A 266 -10.13 50.59 2.58
CA PHE A 266 -10.23 50.55 1.13
C PHE A 266 -10.17 49.10 0.62
N ASP A 267 -11.27 48.58 0.08
CA ASP A 267 -11.32 47.29 -0.62
C ASP A 267 -10.62 47.42 -1.98
N THR A 268 -9.59 46.60 -2.19
CA THR A 268 -8.81 46.63 -3.42
C THR A 268 -9.42 45.85 -4.57
N GLY A 269 -10.42 44.99 -4.31
CA GLY A 269 -11.01 44.06 -5.27
C GLY A 269 -10.13 42.85 -5.61
N VAL A 270 -8.90 42.77 -5.08
CA VAL A 270 -7.99 41.64 -5.33
C VAL A 270 -8.32 40.49 -4.39
N LYS A 271 -8.72 39.33 -4.92
CA LYS A 271 -9.07 38.15 -4.12
C LYS A 271 -7.86 37.61 -3.35
N VAL A 272 -8.05 37.31 -2.06
CA VAL A 272 -6.98 36.81 -1.17
C VAL A 272 -6.49 35.42 -1.57
N GLU A 273 -7.41 34.59 -2.06
CA GLU A 273 -7.20 33.21 -2.52
C GLU A 273 -7.09 33.17 -4.04
N SER A 274 -6.19 33.97 -4.59
CA SER A 274 -5.88 33.94 -6.01
C SER A 274 -4.40 34.22 -6.22
N SER A 275 -3.87 33.81 -7.38
CA SER A 275 -2.59 34.31 -7.84
C SER A 275 -2.76 35.79 -8.19
N ASN A 276 -1.84 36.63 -7.73
CA ASN A 276 -1.87 38.06 -8.04
C ASN A 276 -0.45 38.55 -8.36
N PRO A 277 -0.30 39.46 -9.34
CA PRO A 277 0.96 40.18 -9.52
C PRO A 277 1.22 41.11 -8.32
N GLN A 278 2.47 41.54 -8.16
CA GLN A 278 2.79 42.59 -7.21
C GLN A 278 2.02 43.87 -7.58
N THR A 279 1.23 44.39 -6.65
CA THR A 279 0.39 45.57 -6.86
C THR A 279 0.74 46.65 -5.83
N SER A 280 1.10 47.85 -6.29
CA SER A 280 1.42 49.00 -5.44
C SER A 280 0.27 49.99 -5.40
N TYR A 281 0.01 50.56 -4.22
CA TYR A 281 -0.99 51.58 -3.97
C TYR A 281 -0.30 52.84 -3.49
N THR A 282 -0.41 53.95 -4.21
CA THR A 282 0.07 55.28 -3.78
C THR A 282 -1.10 56.07 -3.21
N ILE A 283 -0.95 56.58 -1.98
CA ILE A 283 -2.01 57.27 -1.23
C ILE A 283 -1.57 58.68 -0.85
N THR A 284 -2.43 59.66 -1.12
CA THR A 284 -2.28 61.06 -0.66
C THR A 284 -3.62 61.62 -0.18
N LEU A 285 -3.58 62.65 0.67
CA LEU A 285 -4.71 63.51 0.98
C LEU A 285 -4.50 64.89 0.35
N SER A 286 -5.58 65.54 -0.06
CA SER A 286 -5.59 66.95 -0.46
C SER A 286 -6.69 67.73 0.24
N ASP A 287 -6.43 69.01 0.50
CA ASP A 287 -7.40 69.94 1.06
C ASP A 287 -8.16 70.75 0.00
N LYS A 288 -9.06 71.63 0.44
CA LYS A 288 -9.90 72.45 -0.43
C LYS A 288 -9.11 73.41 -1.31
N GLU A 289 -7.96 73.89 -0.85
CA GLU A 289 -7.09 74.79 -1.61
C GLU A 289 -6.12 74.02 -2.52
N GLY A 290 -6.04 72.69 -2.38
CA GLY A 290 -5.23 71.80 -3.20
C GLY A 290 -3.83 71.55 -2.65
N VAL A 291 -3.57 71.81 -1.36
CA VAL A 291 -2.31 71.39 -0.72
C VAL A 291 -2.36 69.89 -0.47
N VAL A 292 -1.33 69.18 -0.92
CA VAL A 292 -1.25 67.71 -0.90
C VAL A 292 -0.30 67.23 0.20
N SER A 293 -0.66 66.12 0.86
CA SER A 293 0.18 65.42 1.82
C SER A 293 1.45 64.84 1.18
N ASP A 294 2.37 64.33 2.00
CA ASP A 294 3.36 63.35 1.52
C ASP A 294 2.64 62.12 0.95
N SER A 295 3.24 61.47 -0.05
CA SER A 295 2.73 60.22 -0.62
C SER A 295 3.24 59.01 0.18
N VAL A 296 2.35 58.07 0.50
CA VAL A 296 2.70 56.79 1.13
C VAL A 296 2.32 55.66 0.18
N THR A 297 3.15 54.62 0.12
CA THR A 297 2.88 53.42 -0.68
C THR A 297 2.53 52.21 0.17
N ALA A 298 1.63 51.36 -0.33
CA ALA A 298 1.34 50.04 0.22
C ALA A 298 1.46 48.98 -0.88
N GLU A 299 2.05 47.83 -0.57
CA GLU A 299 2.30 46.77 -1.56
C GLU A 299 1.58 45.48 -1.21
N LEU A 300 0.82 44.95 -2.16
CA LEU A 300 0.38 43.55 -2.16
C LEU A 300 1.45 42.73 -2.87
N LYS A 301 2.10 41.83 -2.11
CA LYS A 301 3.15 40.96 -2.60
C LYS A 301 2.61 39.95 -3.63
N GLU A 302 3.46 39.56 -4.58
CA GLU A 302 3.15 38.60 -5.63
C GLU A 302 2.86 37.20 -5.05
N LYS A 303 1.83 36.53 -5.57
CA LYS A 303 1.44 35.15 -5.22
C LYS A 303 1.32 34.28 -6.47
N PHE A 304 1.73 33.02 -6.34
CA PHE A 304 1.58 31.98 -7.35
C PHE A 304 0.61 30.88 -6.94
N GLU A 305 -0.08 30.33 -7.93
CA GLU A 305 -0.97 29.19 -7.79
C GLU A 305 -0.17 27.87 -7.76
N VAL A 306 -0.45 27.05 -6.75
CA VAL A 306 0.10 25.70 -6.59
C VAL A 306 -1.04 24.70 -6.61
N LYS A 307 -1.12 23.91 -7.68
CA LYS A 307 -2.09 22.81 -7.83
C LYS A 307 -1.46 21.48 -7.47
N PHE A 308 -2.29 20.53 -7.05
CA PHE A 308 -1.90 19.15 -6.81
C PHE A 308 -2.66 18.25 -7.78
N ASP A 309 -1.95 17.37 -8.47
CA ASP A 309 -2.51 16.31 -9.28
C ASP A 309 -2.15 14.96 -8.66
N ALA A 310 -3.14 14.28 -8.08
CA ALA A 310 -2.92 12.99 -7.43
C ALA A 310 -2.71 11.82 -8.41
N GLN A 311 -2.74 12.05 -9.73
CA GLN A 311 -2.51 11.04 -10.77
C GLN A 311 -3.36 9.76 -10.58
N GLY A 312 -4.65 9.96 -10.34
CA GLY A 312 -5.62 8.90 -10.08
C GLY A 312 -5.71 8.43 -8.63
N GLY A 313 -4.90 8.97 -7.71
CA GLY A 313 -5.05 8.76 -6.26
C GLY A 313 -6.08 9.68 -5.62
N THR A 314 -6.49 9.37 -4.39
CA THR A 314 -7.46 10.16 -3.61
C THR A 314 -7.07 10.27 -2.13
N PRO A 315 -7.35 11.39 -1.44
CA PRO A 315 -7.96 12.63 -1.96
C PRO A 315 -6.94 13.51 -2.71
N VAL A 316 -7.43 14.31 -3.66
CA VAL A 316 -6.63 15.37 -4.31
C VAL A 316 -6.54 16.56 -3.35
N PRO A 317 -5.33 16.99 -2.94
CA PRO A 317 -5.19 18.19 -2.09
C PRO A 317 -5.72 19.45 -2.78
N GLY A 318 -6.26 20.38 -1.99
CA GLY A 318 -6.74 21.67 -2.51
C GLY A 318 -5.62 22.58 -3.01
N THR A 319 -5.97 23.48 -3.94
CA THR A 319 -5.06 24.51 -4.48
C THR A 319 -4.58 25.46 -3.38
N GLN A 320 -3.30 25.84 -3.44
CA GLN A 320 -2.69 26.82 -2.54
C GLN A 320 -2.22 28.06 -3.31
N TYR A 321 -2.23 29.22 -2.66
CA TYR A 321 -1.74 30.49 -3.21
C TYR A 321 -0.60 31.03 -2.34
N ILE A 322 0.63 30.85 -2.82
CA ILE A 322 1.86 31.04 -2.04
C ILE A 322 2.57 32.31 -2.49
N LEU A 323 3.07 33.09 -1.53
CA LEU A 323 3.88 34.28 -1.84
C LEU A 323 5.15 33.87 -2.59
N LYS A 324 5.60 34.71 -3.51
CA LYS A 324 6.85 34.47 -4.24
C LYS A 324 8.02 34.31 -3.26
N GLY A 325 8.74 33.20 -3.40
CA GLY A 325 9.87 32.83 -2.55
C GLY A 325 9.48 32.09 -1.26
N ASP A 326 8.20 31.93 -0.96
CA ASP A 326 7.74 31.15 0.20
C ASP A 326 7.57 29.66 -0.15
N LYS A 327 7.42 28.82 0.89
CA LYS A 327 7.28 27.37 0.78
C LYS A 327 5.81 26.95 0.71
N VAL A 328 5.54 25.89 -0.05
CA VAL A 328 4.22 25.24 -0.08
C VAL A 328 3.95 24.55 1.25
N THR A 329 2.72 24.63 1.76
CA THR A 329 2.33 23.87 2.95
C THR A 329 2.07 22.42 2.55
N LYS A 330 2.74 21.46 3.21
CA LYS A 330 2.52 20.03 2.93
C LYS A 330 1.06 19.65 3.20
N PRO A 331 0.37 18.94 2.27
CA PRO A 331 -0.96 18.40 2.53
C PRO A 331 -1.00 17.56 3.82
N SER A 332 -2.09 17.64 4.58
CA SER A 332 -2.26 16.96 5.87
C SER A 332 -2.31 15.43 5.76
N SER A 333 -2.72 14.90 4.61
CA SER A 333 -2.71 13.47 4.28
C SER A 333 -2.14 13.26 2.88
N ASN A 334 -1.38 12.17 2.70
CA ASN A 334 -0.98 11.72 1.37
C ASN A 334 -2.21 11.10 0.65
N PRO A 335 -2.30 11.22 -0.69
CA PRO A 335 -3.27 10.45 -1.45
C PRO A 335 -2.96 8.95 -1.33
N ALA A 336 -3.97 8.12 -1.55
CA ALA A 336 -3.86 6.67 -1.71
C ALA A 336 -4.37 6.25 -3.10
N LYS A 337 -3.71 5.23 -3.67
CA LYS A 337 -4.08 4.61 -4.94
C LYS A 337 -3.94 3.09 -4.76
N GLN A 338 -5.01 2.35 -5.03
CA GLN A 338 -5.01 0.89 -4.86
C GLN A 338 -3.89 0.24 -5.69
N GLY A 339 -3.19 -0.74 -5.13
CA GLY A 339 -2.06 -1.41 -5.77
C GLY A 339 -0.80 -0.58 -5.94
N HIS A 340 -0.70 0.60 -5.31
CA HIS A 340 0.45 1.49 -5.48
C HIS A 340 0.93 2.10 -4.15
N ILE A 341 2.23 2.32 -4.06
CA ILE A 341 2.92 3.03 -2.97
C ILE A 341 3.12 4.49 -3.39
N PHE A 342 2.74 5.43 -2.52
CA PHE A 342 2.92 6.87 -2.76
C PHE A 342 4.39 7.26 -2.59
N GLY A 343 5.03 7.69 -3.68
CA GLY A 343 6.45 8.05 -3.74
C GLY A 343 6.76 9.52 -3.44
N GLY A 344 5.74 10.38 -3.31
CA GLY A 344 5.91 11.82 -3.06
C GLY A 344 5.34 12.71 -4.16
N TRP A 345 5.64 14.01 -4.07
CA TRP A 345 5.17 15.04 -5.00
C TRP A 345 6.32 15.51 -5.89
N TYR A 346 6.06 15.71 -7.18
CA TYR A 346 7.05 16.01 -8.20
C TYR A 346 6.67 17.26 -9.03
N LYS A 347 7.65 17.93 -9.61
CA LYS A 347 7.50 19.18 -10.39
C LYS A 347 6.95 18.93 -11.81
N ASN A 348 6.92 17.69 -12.27
CA ASN A 348 6.50 17.28 -13.61
C ASN A 348 5.60 16.02 -13.58
N ALA A 349 4.78 15.88 -14.62
CA ALA A 349 3.77 14.83 -14.72
C ALA A 349 4.35 13.41 -14.84
N ASP A 350 5.50 13.25 -15.48
CA ASP A 350 6.20 11.96 -15.61
C ASP A 350 6.98 11.55 -14.35
N CYS A 351 7.06 12.43 -13.33
CA CYS A 351 7.71 12.18 -12.04
C CYS A 351 9.14 11.62 -12.16
N SER A 352 9.91 12.13 -13.12
CA SER A 352 11.28 11.72 -13.36
C SER A 352 12.21 12.12 -12.19
N ASP A 353 13.28 11.35 -12.03
CA ASP A 353 14.19 11.47 -10.89
C ASP A 353 14.88 12.85 -10.86
N GLY A 354 15.00 13.43 -9.66
CA GLY A 354 15.53 14.78 -9.46
C GLY A 354 14.49 15.90 -9.57
N GLN A 355 13.23 15.58 -9.91
CA GLN A 355 12.13 16.53 -9.95
C GLN A 355 11.26 16.49 -8.68
N GLU A 356 11.73 15.86 -7.60
CA GLU A 356 11.04 15.84 -6.32
C GLU A 356 10.79 17.27 -5.82
N TRP A 357 9.59 17.51 -5.29
CA TRP A 357 9.28 18.71 -4.53
C TRP A 357 9.63 18.50 -3.06
N ASN A 358 10.56 19.29 -2.56
CA ASN A 358 10.94 19.27 -1.15
C ASN A 358 10.22 20.39 -0.37
N PHE A 359 9.17 20.04 0.38
CA PHE A 359 8.41 20.99 1.21
C PHE A 359 9.25 21.74 2.25
N ALA A 360 10.44 21.24 2.62
CA ALA A 360 11.33 21.89 3.57
C ALA A 360 12.26 22.92 2.93
N THR A 361 12.58 22.83 1.64
CA THR A 361 13.61 23.67 0.98
C THR A 361 13.12 24.39 -0.26
N ASP A 362 12.22 23.79 -1.03
CA ASP A 362 11.75 24.36 -2.28
C ASP A 362 10.81 25.54 -2.05
N THR A 363 10.94 26.55 -2.91
CA THR A 363 10.18 27.80 -2.83
C THR A 363 9.46 28.04 -4.14
N VAL A 364 8.33 28.76 -4.07
CA VAL A 364 7.47 29.00 -5.23
C VAL A 364 7.90 30.27 -5.96
N THR A 365 8.27 30.14 -7.23
CA THR A 365 8.74 31.26 -8.08
C THR A 365 7.89 31.48 -9.34
N SER A 366 6.94 30.59 -9.61
CA SER A 366 5.93 30.68 -10.68
C SER A 366 4.73 29.78 -10.33
N ASN A 367 3.64 29.88 -11.10
CA ASN A 367 2.54 28.91 -11.01
C ASN A 367 3.06 27.50 -11.30
N ILE A 368 2.70 26.52 -10.46
CA ILE A 368 3.19 25.14 -10.59
C ILE A 368 2.08 24.13 -10.24
N THR A 369 2.14 22.96 -10.89
CA THR A 369 1.36 21.79 -10.49
C THR A 369 2.32 20.74 -9.94
N LEU A 370 2.04 20.22 -8.76
CA LEU A 370 2.77 19.13 -8.14
C LEU A 370 2.05 17.81 -8.39
N TYR A 371 2.77 16.82 -8.90
CA TYR A 371 2.22 15.54 -9.35
C TYR A 371 2.62 14.41 -8.41
N ALA A 372 1.66 13.54 -8.06
CA ALA A 372 1.92 12.36 -7.21
C ALA A 372 2.67 11.26 -7.99
N LYS A 373 3.77 10.76 -7.43
CA LYS A 373 4.48 9.57 -7.95
C LYS A 373 3.91 8.31 -7.32
N TRP A 374 3.74 7.28 -8.13
CA TRP A 374 3.24 5.97 -7.72
C TRP A 374 4.20 4.88 -8.18
N THR A 375 4.49 3.94 -7.28
CA THR A 375 5.19 2.70 -7.62
C THR A 375 4.24 1.54 -7.36
N GLU A 376 4.16 0.56 -8.26
CA GLU A 376 3.34 -0.64 -8.04
C GLU A 376 3.75 -1.35 -6.74
N ALA A 377 2.76 -1.70 -5.92
CA ALA A 377 2.97 -2.49 -4.73
C ALA A 377 3.19 -3.94 -5.13
N LYS A 378 4.28 -4.54 -4.67
CA LYS A 378 4.60 -5.96 -4.87
C LYS A 378 4.79 -6.64 -3.53
N TYR A 379 4.39 -7.90 -3.44
CA TYR A 379 4.50 -8.71 -2.23
C TYR A 379 5.14 -10.05 -2.54
N THR A 380 6.02 -10.49 -1.64
CA THR A 380 6.67 -11.79 -1.73
C THR A 380 5.67 -12.93 -1.58
N VAL A 381 5.75 -13.92 -2.48
CA VAL A 381 4.99 -15.17 -2.39
C VAL A 381 5.95 -16.32 -2.14
N THR A 382 5.85 -16.94 -0.97
CA THR A 382 6.67 -18.09 -0.57
C THR A 382 5.83 -19.36 -0.63
N PHE A 383 6.39 -20.44 -1.17
CA PHE A 383 5.71 -21.72 -1.17
C PHE A 383 6.65 -22.93 -1.12
N SER A 384 6.23 -23.98 -0.43
CA SER A 384 7.05 -25.19 -0.26
C SER A 384 6.22 -26.44 0.05
N VAL A 385 6.86 -27.59 -0.09
CA VAL A 385 6.34 -28.86 0.43
C VAL A 385 6.78 -28.97 1.89
N ALA A 386 5.82 -28.96 2.81
CA ALA A 386 6.09 -28.98 4.25
C ALA A 386 6.33 -30.39 4.79
N ASP A 387 5.73 -31.40 4.17
CA ASP A 387 5.87 -32.81 4.56
C ASP A 387 5.45 -33.75 3.42
N GLY A 388 5.98 -34.96 3.42
CA GLY A 388 5.75 -35.97 2.38
C GLY A 388 6.49 -35.70 1.07
N LEU A 389 6.26 -36.58 0.08
CA LEU A 389 6.96 -36.53 -1.21
C LEU A 389 6.07 -36.03 -2.35
N GLY A 390 6.50 -34.94 -2.96
CA GLY A 390 5.85 -34.31 -4.12
C GLY A 390 6.54 -33.00 -4.49
N ALA A 391 5.91 -32.25 -5.38
CA ALA A 391 6.33 -30.91 -5.76
C ALA A 391 5.17 -29.92 -5.65
N LEU A 392 5.50 -28.65 -5.44
CA LEU A 392 4.55 -27.55 -5.47
C LEU A 392 5.04 -26.52 -6.48
N LYS A 393 4.20 -26.17 -7.45
CA LYS A 393 4.47 -25.12 -8.44
C LYS A 393 3.47 -23.99 -8.31
N ALA A 394 3.82 -22.80 -8.78
CA ALA A 394 2.94 -21.64 -8.77
C ALA A 394 3.04 -20.87 -10.09
N LYS A 395 1.92 -20.27 -10.50
CA LYS A 395 1.81 -19.41 -11.68
C LYS A 395 1.04 -18.13 -11.38
N VAL A 396 1.46 -17.03 -12.01
CA VAL A 396 0.72 -15.77 -12.10
C VAL A 396 0.56 -15.41 -13.57
N ASP A 397 -0.65 -15.04 -14.01
CA ASP A 397 -0.95 -14.72 -15.42
C ASP A 397 -0.37 -15.73 -16.44
N SER A 398 -0.49 -17.03 -16.12
CA SER A 398 0.05 -18.17 -16.90
C SER A 398 1.58 -18.32 -16.93
N THR A 399 2.33 -17.46 -16.24
CA THR A 399 3.79 -17.53 -16.14
C THR A 399 4.21 -18.22 -14.84
N ASP A 400 5.19 -19.11 -14.90
CA ASP A 400 5.74 -19.79 -13.72
C ASP A 400 6.52 -18.80 -12.83
N ILE A 401 6.32 -18.91 -11.51
CA ILE A 401 7.10 -18.16 -10.50
C ILE A 401 7.83 -19.13 -9.57
N GLN A 402 8.91 -18.67 -8.97
CA GLN A 402 9.66 -19.37 -7.94
C GLN A 402 9.23 -18.90 -6.54
N SER A 403 9.46 -19.75 -5.53
CA SER A 403 9.20 -19.37 -4.14
C SER A 403 10.14 -18.23 -3.74
N GLY A 404 9.56 -17.14 -3.24
CA GLY A 404 10.29 -15.91 -2.89
C GLY A 404 10.17 -14.80 -3.93
N ASP A 405 9.56 -15.05 -5.08
CA ASP A 405 9.32 -14.01 -6.09
C ASP A 405 8.31 -12.97 -5.59
N GLU A 406 8.45 -11.73 -6.08
CA GLU A 406 7.52 -10.64 -5.80
C GLU A 406 6.41 -10.60 -6.86
N VAL A 407 5.16 -10.55 -6.39
CA VAL A 407 3.96 -10.49 -7.23
C VAL A 407 3.21 -9.18 -6.97
N GLU A 408 2.74 -8.53 -8.03
CA GLU A 408 1.94 -7.29 -7.95
C GLU A 408 0.68 -7.48 -7.11
N ASP A 409 0.32 -6.45 -6.33
CA ASP A 409 -0.92 -6.38 -5.55
C ASP A 409 -2.15 -6.64 -6.43
N GLY A 410 -3.09 -7.42 -5.91
CA GLY A 410 -4.34 -7.79 -6.57
C GLY A 410 -4.23 -8.92 -7.58
N LYS A 411 -3.03 -9.38 -7.97
CA LYS A 411 -2.88 -10.53 -8.86
C LYS A 411 -3.27 -11.83 -8.17
N THR A 412 -3.79 -12.77 -8.95
CA THR A 412 -4.12 -14.13 -8.48
C THR A 412 -2.97 -15.08 -8.80
N VAL A 413 -2.46 -15.77 -7.77
CA VAL A 413 -1.49 -16.86 -7.93
C VAL A 413 -2.23 -18.18 -7.86
N THR A 414 -1.96 -19.07 -8.82
CA THR A 414 -2.47 -20.44 -8.82
C THR A 414 -1.34 -21.41 -8.52
N PHE A 415 -1.53 -22.23 -7.50
CA PHE A 415 -0.63 -23.28 -7.05
C PHE A 415 -1.11 -24.63 -7.53
N THR A 416 -0.17 -25.49 -7.94
CA THR A 416 -0.43 -26.86 -8.36
C THR A 416 0.44 -27.80 -7.53
N ALA A 417 -0.21 -28.62 -6.70
CA ALA A 417 0.40 -29.72 -5.97
C ALA A 417 0.56 -30.92 -6.91
N ILE A 418 1.75 -31.51 -6.93
CA ILE A 418 2.12 -32.64 -7.79
C ILE A 418 2.65 -33.76 -6.88
N PRO A 419 1.79 -34.65 -6.39
CA PRO A 419 2.22 -35.79 -5.58
C PRO A 419 3.16 -36.71 -6.39
N TYR A 420 4.13 -37.33 -5.72
CA TYR A 420 4.90 -38.42 -6.34
C TYR A 420 4.07 -39.71 -6.41
N LEU A 421 4.44 -40.64 -7.30
CA LEU A 421 3.72 -41.91 -7.45
C LEU A 421 3.64 -42.66 -6.11
N GLY A 422 2.43 -43.07 -5.72
CA GLY A 422 2.13 -43.68 -4.41
C GLY A 422 1.78 -42.67 -3.31
N TRP A 423 1.86 -41.37 -3.56
CA TRP A 423 1.48 -40.30 -2.63
C TRP A 423 0.23 -39.57 -3.11
N GLU A 424 -0.50 -38.95 -2.18
CA GLU A 424 -1.65 -38.11 -2.46
C GLU A 424 -1.62 -36.84 -1.63
N LEU A 425 -2.39 -35.83 -2.06
CA LEU A 425 -2.54 -34.59 -1.32
C LEU A 425 -3.16 -34.88 0.05
N ASP A 426 -2.49 -34.43 1.11
CA ASP A 426 -3.05 -34.49 2.46
C ASP A 426 -3.76 -33.18 2.80
N ILE A 427 -3.03 -32.06 2.79
CA ILE A 427 -3.58 -30.76 3.18
C ILE A 427 -2.81 -29.57 2.59
N TRP A 428 -3.55 -28.49 2.33
CA TRP A 428 -3.04 -27.16 2.03
C TRP A 428 -2.99 -26.29 3.30
N THR A 429 -1.94 -25.48 3.44
CA THR A 429 -1.84 -24.43 4.46
C THR A 429 -1.58 -23.08 3.79
N GLY A 430 -2.19 -22.00 4.30
CA GLY A 430 -2.14 -20.67 3.69
C GLY A 430 -3.14 -20.44 2.55
N VAL A 431 -3.81 -21.52 2.10
CA VAL A 431 -4.92 -21.51 1.14
C VAL A 431 -5.86 -22.67 1.45
N SER A 432 -7.14 -22.57 1.07
CA SER A 432 -8.12 -23.66 1.21
C SER A 432 -8.44 -24.28 -0.15
N SER A 433 -8.17 -25.57 -0.31
CA SER A 433 -8.58 -26.37 -1.47
C SER A 433 -8.63 -27.85 -1.11
N SER A 434 -9.52 -28.60 -1.74
CA SER A 434 -9.57 -30.06 -1.70
C SER A 434 -9.02 -30.70 -2.98
N SER A 435 -8.58 -29.89 -3.94
CA SER A 435 -8.03 -30.37 -5.21
C SER A 435 -6.52 -30.16 -5.28
N LEU A 436 -5.88 -30.74 -6.30
CA LEU A 436 -4.46 -30.51 -6.60
C LEU A 436 -4.15 -29.07 -7.01
N ASN A 437 -5.16 -28.23 -7.25
CA ASN A 437 -4.98 -26.81 -7.55
C ASN A 437 -5.61 -25.93 -6.47
N ALA A 438 -4.94 -24.82 -6.14
CA ALA A 438 -5.43 -23.83 -5.20
C ALA A 438 -5.04 -22.43 -5.69
N SER A 439 -5.86 -21.42 -5.43
CA SER A 439 -5.56 -20.04 -5.86
C SER A 439 -5.89 -19.04 -4.76
N LEU A 440 -5.14 -17.93 -4.72
CA LEU A 440 -5.41 -16.80 -3.83
C LEU A 440 -5.00 -15.48 -4.49
N ILE A 441 -5.53 -14.38 -3.97
CA ILE A 441 -5.16 -13.02 -4.35
C ILE A 441 -4.02 -12.53 -3.46
N VAL A 442 -2.98 -11.96 -4.07
CA VAL A 442 -1.83 -11.37 -3.37
C VAL A 442 -2.19 -9.94 -2.97
N ASN A 443 -2.18 -9.63 -1.67
CA ASN A 443 -2.47 -8.30 -1.11
C ASN A 443 -1.61 -7.93 0.11
N GLU A 444 -0.71 -8.83 0.45
CA GLU A 444 0.28 -8.81 1.52
C GLU A 444 1.23 -9.98 1.23
N PRO A 445 2.36 -10.13 1.95
CA PRO A 445 3.20 -11.31 1.81
C PRO A 445 2.40 -12.61 2.05
N LYS A 446 2.49 -13.58 1.14
CA LYS A 446 1.76 -14.85 1.23
C LYS A 446 2.72 -16.02 1.38
N THR A 447 2.35 -16.97 2.24
CA THR A 447 3.04 -18.25 2.41
C THR A 447 2.05 -19.39 2.22
N VAL A 448 2.32 -20.28 1.26
CA VAL A 448 1.49 -21.45 0.95
C VAL A 448 2.31 -22.72 1.06
N THR A 449 1.83 -23.71 1.80
CA THR A 449 2.49 -25.02 1.85
C THR A 449 1.52 -26.15 1.60
N VAL A 450 2.08 -27.27 1.15
CA VAL A 450 1.36 -28.54 0.98
C VAL A 450 2.01 -29.64 1.78
N LYS A 451 1.19 -30.58 2.26
CA LYS A 451 1.65 -31.87 2.75
C LYS A 451 1.10 -32.98 1.87
N PHE A 452 1.91 -34.01 1.64
CA PHE A 452 1.50 -35.24 0.98
C PHE A 452 1.52 -36.40 1.97
N LYS A 453 0.62 -37.36 1.78
CA LYS A 453 0.61 -38.63 2.53
C LYS A 453 0.68 -39.81 1.58
N LYS A 454 1.10 -40.96 2.10
CA LYS A 454 1.08 -42.22 1.34
C LYS A 454 -0.37 -42.58 1.01
N LYS A 455 -0.62 -42.96 -0.23
CA LYS A 455 -1.95 -43.31 -0.74
C LYS A 455 -2.38 -44.65 -0.15
N GLY A 456 -3.54 -44.68 0.50
CA GLY A 456 -4.10 -45.89 1.12
C GLY A 456 -5.09 -46.66 0.23
N THR A 457 -5.63 -46.04 -0.83
CA THR A 457 -6.63 -46.66 -1.71
C THR A 457 -6.21 -46.52 -3.15
N VAL A 458 -6.23 -47.62 -3.90
CA VAL A 458 -5.98 -47.65 -5.35
C VAL A 458 -7.28 -47.98 -6.07
N ASN A 459 -7.67 -47.11 -6.99
CA ASN A 459 -8.93 -47.17 -7.70
C ASN A 459 -8.70 -47.67 -9.13
N SER A 460 -9.70 -48.34 -9.69
CA SER A 460 -9.71 -48.76 -11.10
C SER A 460 -9.58 -47.60 -12.11
N SER A 461 -9.91 -46.36 -11.70
CA SER A 461 -9.75 -45.15 -12.52
C SER A 461 -8.40 -44.47 -12.36
N ASP A 462 -7.52 -44.94 -11.46
CA ASP A 462 -6.19 -44.38 -11.32
C ASP A 462 -5.34 -44.72 -12.56
N ASP A 463 -4.58 -43.74 -13.06
CA ASP A 463 -3.68 -43.94 -14.19
C ASP A 463 -2.63 -45.01 -13.85
N ASN A 464 -2.48 -46.01 -14.71
CA ASN A 464 -1.61 -47.17 -14.48
C ASN A 464 -1.81 -47.77 -13.07
N ALA A 465 -3.06 -48.07 -12.72
CA ALA A 465 -3.44 -48.54 -11.39
C ALA A 465 -2.62 -49.75 -10.87
N TRP A 466 -2.16 -50.66 -11.73
CA TRP A 466 -1.32 -51.78 -11.31
C TRP A 466 0.09 -51.31 -10.91
N GLN A 467 0.69 -50.42 -11.70
CA GLN A 467 1.96 -49.78 -11.36
C GLN A 467 1.84 -48.99 -10.05
N LEU A 468 0.75 -48.23 -9.91
CA LEU A 468 0.46 -47.46 -8.70
C LEU A 468 0.31 -48.39 -7.49
N LEU A 469 -0.41 -49.51 -7.61
CA LEU A 469 -0.55 -50.49 -6.53
C LEU A 469 0.79 -51.07 -6.11
N LYS A 470 1.65 -51.46 -7.07
CA LYS A 470 3.01 -51.91 -6.77
C LYS A 470 3.76 -50.85 -5.96
N LYS A 471 3.66 -49.58 -6.36
CA LYS A 471 4.35 -48.49 -5.65
C LYS A 471 3.77 -48.23 -4.27
N VAL A 472 2.45 -48.27 -4.12
CA VAL A 472 1.76 -48.11 -2.83
C VAL A 472 2.18 -49.21 -1.86
N VAL A 473 2.26 -50.46 -2.32
CA VAL A 473 2.77 -51.59 -1.53
C VAL A 473 4.23 -51.39 -1.15
N GLU A 474 5.09 -51.02 -2.11
CA GLU A 474 6.54 -50.81 -1.89
C GLU A 474 6.84 -49.75 -0.81
N ILE A 475 6.06 -48.67 -0.76
CA ILE A 475 6.30 -47.58 0.19
C ILE A 475 5.46 -47.70 1.47
N ALA A 476 4.63 -48.73 1.59
CA ALA A 476 3.68 -48.88 2.68
C ALA A 476 4.40 -48.98 4.03
N ASP A 477 3.79 -48.42 5.07
CA ASP A 477 4.28 -48.61 6.43
C ASP A 477 3.95 -50.02 6.94
N HIS A 478 4.73 -50.49 7.91
CA HIS A 478 4.44 -51.76 8.59
C HIS A 478 3.03 -51.75 9.21
N ASN A 479 2.25 -52.80 8.96
CA ASN A 479 0.82 -52.95 9.28
C ASN A 479 -0.13 -52.03 8.50
N ALA A 480 0.30 -51.40 7.40
CA ALA A 480 -0.59 -50.62 6.56
C ALA A 480 -1.71 -51.48 5.95
N VAL A 481 -2.85 -50.82 5.75
CA VAL A 481 -4.01 -51.36 5.03
C VAL A 481 -4.09 -50.65 3.69
N ILE A 482 -4.09 -51.42 2.61
CA ILE A 482 -4.20 -50.94 1.24
C ILE A 482 -5.53 -51.43 0.68
N THR A 483 -6.39 -50.49 0.31
CA THR A 483 -7.73 -50.77 -0.19
C THR A 483 -7.74 -50.78 -1.73
N ILE A 484 -8.36 -51.79 -2.30
CA ILE A 484 -8.61 -51.95 -3.73
C ILE A 484 -10.06 -51.52 -4.01
N ASP A 485 -10.25 -50.55 -4.91
CA ASP A 485 -11.56 -50.05 -5.31
C ASP A 485 -11.81 -50.30 -6.82
N GLY A 486 -12.53 -51.37 -7.11
CA GLY A 486 -12.83 -51.83 -8.47
C GLY A 486 -11.79 -52.77 -9.05
N ARG A 487 -11.85 -52.96 -10.37
CA ARG A 487 -10.96 -53.88 -11.10
C ARG A 487 -9.66 -53.17 -11.50
N ILE A 488 -8.55 -53.58 -10.89
CA ILE A 488 -7.19 -53.19 -11.28
C ILE A 488 -6.63 -54.29 -12.17
N GLU A 489 -6.41 -53.97 -13.44
CA GLU A 489 -5.94 -54.91 -14.45
C GLU A 489 -4.50 -54.58 -14.89
N ALA A 490 -3.63 -55.59 -14.90
CA ALA A 490 -2.29 -55.48 -15.47
C ALA A 490 -2.38 -55.42 -17.00
N THR A 491 -1.59 -54.53 -17.61
CA THR A 491 -1.64 -54.30 -19.08
C THR A 491 -0.32 -54.61 -19.76
N SER A 492 0.74 -53.86 -19.48
CA SER A 492 2.08 -54.07 -20.07
C SER A 492 3.13 -53.20 -19.36
N GLY A 493 4.40 -53.45 -19.63
CA GLY A 493 5.51 -52.67 -19.11
C GLY A 493 5.49 -52.60 -17.57
N ASP A 494 5.60 -51.40 -17.03
CA ASP A 494 5.59 -51.17 -15.57
C ASP A 494 4.20 -51.32 -14.94
N ASN A 495 3.12 -51.24 -15.73
CA ASN A 495 1.74 -51.50 -15.31
C ASN A 495 1.41 -52.99 -15.35
N ALA A 496 2.37 -53.82 -14.93
CA ALA A 496 2.27 -55.26 -14.80
C ALA A 496 3.37 -55.75 -13.83
N GLY A 497 3.46 -57.07 -13.69
CA GLY A 497 4.50 -57.71 -12.88
C GLY A 497 4.06 -57.95 -11.43
N GLU A 498 4.87 -58.76 -10.76
CA GLU A 498 4.65 -59.19 -9.39
C GLU A 498 4.62 -58.03 -8.39
N ILE A 499 3.72 -58.14 -7.42
CA ILE A 499 3.62 -57.28 -6.24
C ILE A 499 4.36 -58.00 -5.09
N GLU A 500 5.51 -57.48 -4.70
CA GLU A 500 6.30 -58.04 -3.61
C GLU A 500 5.80 -57.50 -2.26
N ILE A 501 5.49 -58.42 -1.34
CA ILE A 501 5.09 -58.10 0.03
C ILE A 501 6.34 -58.22 0.90
N ASP A 502 6.96 -57.09 1.18
CA ASP A 502 8.19 -56.98 1.98
C ASP A 502 7.92 -56.48 3.41
N GLU A 503 6.67 -56.19 3.77
CA GLU A 503 6.23 -55.81 5.11
C GLU A 503 5.01 -56.62 5.57
N THR A 504 4.57 -56.42 6.81
CA THR A 504 3.25 -56.94 7.24
C THR A 504 2.17 -56.02 6.68
N LEU A 505 1.36 -56.52 5.75
CA LEU A 505 0.37 -55.70 5.03
C LEU A 505 -0.99 -56.38 4.98
N THR A 506 -2.04 -55.56 5.00
CA THR A 506 -3.41 -55.97 4.64
C THR A 506 -3.78 -55.38 3.28
N ILE A 507 -4.20 -56.23 2.34
CA ILE A 507 -4.80 -55.81 1.07
C ILE A 507 -6.28 -56.20 1.12
N GLU A 508 -7.17 -55.23 0.97
CA GLU A 508 -8.61 -55.47 1.09
C GLU A 508 -9.42 -54.86 -0.04
N GLY A 509 -10.51 -55.54 -0.45
CA GLY A 509 -11.52 -54.96 -1.33
C GLY A 509 -12.42 -54.00 -0.57
N LYS A 510 -12.70 -52.84 -1.16
CA LYS A 510 -13.59 -51.81 -0.60
C LYS A 510 -15.06 -52.20 -0.57
N THR A 511 -15.54 -52.79 -1.66
CA THR A 511 -16.94 -53.10 -1.97
C THR A 511 -17.24 -54.59 -1.81
N GLY A 512 -16.30 -55.45 -2.20
CA GLY A 512 -16.41 -56.90 -2.14
C GLY A 512 -15.81 -57.61 -3.36
N PRO A 513 -15.66 -58.94 -3.27
CA PRO A 513 -14.87 -59.71 -4.23
C PRO A 513 -15.41 -59.70 -5.67
N ASP A 514 -16.71 -59.46 -5.87
CA ASP A 514 -17.31 -59.35 -7.22
C ASP A 514 -16.94 -58.06 -7.96
N LYS A 515 -16.41 -57.05 -7.25
CA LYS A 515 -16.09 -55.72 -7.79
C LYS A 515 -14.62 -55.37 -7.65
N ASP A 516 -14.01 -55.72 -6.53
CA ASP A 516 -12.61 -55.40 -6.25
C ASP A 516 -11.74 -56.57 -6.69
N ILE A 517 -11.10 -56.40 -7.84
CA ILE A 517 -10.46 -57.47 -8.58
C ILE A 517 -9.04 -57.05 -8.91
N LEU A 518 -8.06 -57.87 -8.51
CA LEU A 518 -6.70 -57.81 -9.04
C LEU A 518 -6.59 -58.84 -10.16
N ASP A 519 -6.52 -58.34 -11.40
CA ASP A 519 -6.40 -59.16 -12.60
C ASP A 519 -5.01 -59.01 -13.22
N ALA A 520 -4.12 -59.98 -12.98
CA ALA A 520 -2.78 -59.98 -13.57
C ALA A 520 -2.76 -60.29 -15.08
N ASN A 521 -3.92 -60.60 -15.68
CA ASN A 521 -4.11 -60.73 -17.13
C ASN A 521 -3.14 -61.72 -17.82
N GLY A 522 -2.69 -62.73 -17.08
CA GLY A 522 -1.74 -63.73 -17.52
C GLY A 522 -0.29 -63.24 -17.64
N LEU A 523 0.03 -62.03 -17.16
CA LEU A 523 1.33 -61.39 -17.39
C LEU A 523 2.37 -61.72 -16.32
N SER A 524 1.95 -62.02 -15.10
CA SER A 524 2.84 -62.35 -13.98
C SER A 524 2.10 -63.04 -12.85
N ARG A 525 2.85 -63.59 -11.89
CA ARG A 525 2.33 -63.85 -10.55
C ARG A 525 1.77 -62.56 -9.95
N ILE A 526 0.73 -62.65 -9.12
CA ILE A 526 0.14 -61.47 -8.46
C ILE A 526 0.99 -61.08 -7.26
N PHE A 527 1.10 -61.96 -6.26
CA PHE A 527 1.83 -61.69 -5.01
C PHE A 527 2.98 -62.66 -4.78
N LYS A 528 4.11 -62.10 -4.35
CA LYS A 528 5.20 -62.84 -3.70
C LYS A 528 5.39 -62.32 -2.29
N VAL A 529 5.26 -63.20 -1.31
CA VAL A 529 5.44 -62.86 0.10
C VAL A 529 6.87 -63.16 0.50
N ALA A 530 7.61 -62.14 0.92
CA ALA A 530 8.99 -62.29 1.36
C ALA A 530 9.08 -63.11 2.66
N SER A 531 10.23 -63.76 2.85
CA SER A 531 10.51 -64.56 4.06
C SER A 531 10.35 -63.72 5.33
N GLY A 532 9.68 -64.26 6.34
CA GLY A 532 9.38 -63.57 7.59
C GLY A 532 8.30 -62.48 7.51
N LYS A 533 7.69 -62.24 6.36
CA LYS A 533 6.64 -61.21 6.18
C LYS A 533 5.24 -61.80 6.22
N THR A 534 4.22 -60.94 6.32
CA THR A 534 2.83 -61.34 6.53
C THR A 534 1.95 -60.70 5.48
N LEU A 535 1.13 -61.50 4.80
CA LEU A 535 0.09 -61.02 3.90
C LEU A 535 -1.29 -61.35 4.46
N ILE A 536 -2.14 -60.34 4.59
CA ILE A 536 -3.55 -60.47 4.93
C ILE A 536 -4.37 -60.02 3.72
N LEU A 537 -5.23 -60.88 3.19
CA LEU A 537 -6.13 -60.59 2.08
C LEU A 537 -7.57 -60.67 2.55
N LYS A 538 -8.39 -59.66 2.19
CA LYS A 538 -9.81 -59.61 2.58
C LYS A 538 -10.72 -59.14 1.46
N ASN A 539 -11.83 -59.85 1.25
CA ASN A 539 -12.96 -59.36 0.44
C ASN A 539 -12.60 -58.95 -1.01
N LEU A 540 -11.62 -59.59 -1.65
CA LEU A 540 -11.23 -59.28 -3.04
C LEU A 540 -11.06 -60.53 -3.91
N THR A 541 -11.04 -60.34 -5.23
CA THR A 541 -10.72 -61.39 -6.20
C THR A 541 -9.30 -61.28 -6.72
N LEU A 542 -8.57 -62.40 -6.75
CA LEU A 542 -7.29 -62.56 -7.43
C LEU A 542 -7.47 -63.44 -8.66
N LYS A 543 -7.18 -62.92 -9.85
CA LYS A 543 -7.32 -63.67 -11.10
C LYS A 543 -6.24 -63.38 -12.13
N GLY A 544 -6.11 -64.29 -13.09
CA GLY A 544 -5.19 -64.13 -14.21
C GLY A 544 -3.73 -64.11 -13.79
N GLY A 545 -3.37 -64.52 -12.57
CA GLY A 545 -1.99 -64.68 -12.16
C GLY A 545 -1.31 -65.80 -12.94
N LYS A 546 -0.09 -65.58 -13.42
CA LYS A 546 0.70 -66.56 -14.18
C LYS A 546 2.16 -66.60 -13.74
N ALA A 547 2.56 -67.69 -13.09
CA ALA A 547 3.95 -67.94 -12.72
C ALA A 547 4.62 -68.87 -13.74
N THR A 548 5.73 -68.41 -14.35
CA THR A 548 6.47 -69.14 -15.38
C THR A 548 7.89 -69.45 -14.92
N GLY A 549 8.44 -70.57 -15.37
CA GLY A 549 9.81 -70.99 -15.04
C GLY A 549 9.84 -72.25 -14.19
N THR A 550 10.94 -72.46 -13.48
CA THR A 550 11.17 -73.65 -12.64
C THR A 550 11.39 -73.25 -11.17
N GLY A 551 11.21 -74.21 -10.26
CA GLY A 551 11.33 -73.98 -8.82
C GLY A 551 10.39 -72.86 -8.34
N ASP A 552 10.92 -72.01 -7.45
CA ASP A 552 10.23 -70.86 -6.84
C ASP A 552 9.65 -69.86 -7.88
N ALA A 553 10.29 -69.69 -9.04
CA ALA A 553 9.83 -68.78 -10.08
C ALA A 553 8.56 -69.28 -10.79
N GLY A 554 8.39 -70.61 -10.90
CA GLY A 554 7.24 -71.23 -11.54
C GLY A 554 6.05 -71.52 -10.62
N SER A 555 6.18 -71.21 -9.31
CA SER A 555 5.21 -71.57 -8.27
C SER A 555 4.25 -70.42 -7.92
N GLY A 556 3.01 -70.74 -7.54
CA GLY A 556 2.06 -69.79 -6.98
C GLY A 556 1.50 -68.81 -8.01
N GLY A 557 0.57 -69.23 -8.86
CA GLY A 557 0.06 -68.37 -9.95
C GLY A 557 -0.54 -67.06 -9.43
N ALA A 558 -1.37 -67.11 -8.38
CA ALA A 558 -1.77 -65.91 -7.66
C ALA A 558 -0.76 -65.54 -6.57
N ILE A 559 -0.51 -66.46 -5.63
CA ILE A 559 0.29 -66.18 -4.42
C ILE A 559 1.39 -67.22 -4.27
N TYR A 560 2.61 -66.75 -4.07
CA TYR A 560 3.76 -67.56 -3.65
C TYR A 560 4.29 -67.07 -2.30
N ALA A 561 4.41 -67.98 -1.33
CA ALA A 561 4.91 -67.66 0.01
C ALA A 561 5.81 -68.76 0.58
N LYS A 562 7.12 -68.48 0.64
CA LYS A 562 8.13 -69.38 1.19
C LYS A 562 8.75 -68.80 2.45
N ASN A 563 8.63 -69.54 3.54
CA ASN A 563 9.10 -69.14 4.87
C ASN A 563 8.54 -67.77 5.32
N ALA A 564 7.38 -67.37 4.80
CA ALA A 564 6.68 -66.19 5.27
C ALA A 564 6.18 -66.42 6.71
N SER A 565 5.97 -65.34 7.46
CA SER A 565 5.49 -65.42 8.84
C SER A 565 4.09 -66.04 8.89
N THR A 566 3.16 -65.52 8.07
CA THR A 566 1.83 -66.11 7.85
C THR A 566 1.19 -65.55 6.57
N VAL A 567 0.25 -66.31 5.99
CA VAL A 567 -0.68 -65.83 4.96
C VAL A 567 -2.11 -66.04 5.46
N ASN A 568 -2.88 -64.97 5.56
CA ASN A 568 -4.28 -65.01 6.00
C ASN A 568 -5.19 -64.54 4.86
N ILE A 569 -6.15 -65.35 4.46
CA ILE A 569 -7.05 -65.07 3.34
C ILE A 569 -8.49 -65.22 3.82
N GLU A 570 -9.30 -64.17 3.70
CA GLU A 570 -10.65 -64.12 4.22
C GLU A 570 -11.62 -63.58 3.15
N ASN A 571 -12.69 -64.33 2.88
CA ASN A 571 -13.75 -63.94 1.94
C ASN A 571 -13.22 -63.54 0.54
N CYS A 572 -12.15 -64.16 0.08
CA CYS A 572 -11.56 -63.89 -1.23
C CYS A 572 -11.95 -64.95 -2.27
N ILE A 573 -11.89 -64.56 -3.54
CA ILE A 573 -12.01 -65.48 -4.68
C ILE A 573 -10.65 -65.55 -5.38
N ILE A 574 -10.05 -66.73 -5.45
CA ILE A 574 -8.79 -66.98 -6.17
C ILE A 574 -9.11 -67.83 -7.38
N THR A 575 -9.16 -67.22 -8.57
CA THR A 575 -9.71 -67.86 -9.76
C THR A 575 -8.89 -67.69 -11.03
N GLY A 576 -8.78 -68.74 -11.84
CA GLY A 576 -8.16 -68.67 -13.17
C GLY A 576 -6.68 -68.31 -13.13
N ASN A 577 -5.94 -68.74 -12.11
CA ASN A 577 -4.50 -68.51 -11.98
C ASN A 577 -3.70 -69.75 -12.39
N GLU A 578 -2.52 -69.56 -12.98
CA GLU A 578 -1.70 -70.60 -13.59
C GLU A 578 -0.27 -70.59 -13.02
N ALA A 579 0.26 -71.76 -12.68
CA ALA A 579 1.65 -71.94 -12.26
C ALA A 579 2.32 -73.04 -13.07
N ALA A 580 3.53 -72.81 -13.57
CA ALA A 580 4.28 -73.82 -14.31
C ALA A 580 4.67 -75.04 -13.43
N THR A 581 4.83 -74.83 -12.11
CA THR A 581 5.22 -75.88 -11.16
C THR A 581 4.09 -76.19 -10.17
N ASN A 582 3.93 -75.41 -9.11
CA ASN A 582 3.15 -75.83 -7.96
C ASN A 582 2.22 -74.72 -7.49
N GLY A 583 0.96 -75.05 -7.18
CA GLY A 583 0.00 -74.11 -6.60
C GLY A 583 -0.51 -73.10 -7.62
N GLY A 584 -1.54 -73.44 -8.38
CA GLY A 584 -2.08 -72.53 -9.41
C GLY A 584 -2.66 -71.26 -8.77
N GLY A 585 -3.42 -71.43 -7.70
CA GLY A 585 -3.88 -70.32 -6.86
C GLY A 585 -2.84 -69.94 -5.81
N LEU A 586 -2.48 -70.87 -4.93
CA LEU A 586 -1.62 -70.62 -3.77
C LEU A 586 -0.53 -71.68 -3.65
N ASN A 587 0.72 -71.23 -3.48
CA ASN A 587 1.83 -72.07 -3.06
C ASN A 587 2.38 -71.58 -1.70
N VAL A 588 2.44 -72.50 -0.74
CA VAL A 588 3.01 -72.25 0.59
C VAL A 588 4.09 -73.27 0.94
N GLU A 589 5.30 -72.78 1.20
CA GLU A 589 6.45 -73.59 1.62
C GLU A 589 6.88 -73.14 3.02
N GLY A 590 6.60 -73.94 4.06
CA GLY A 590 6.95 -73.58 5.45
C GLY A 590 6.22 -72.36 6.03
N THR A 591 5.14 -71.94 5.36
CA THR A 591 4.33 -70.77 5.71
C THR A 591 3.01 -71.21 6.36
N PRO A 592 2.79 -70.94 7.66
CA PRO A 592 1.48 -71.09 8.29
C PRO A 592 0.43 -70.27 7.53
N THR A 593 -0.75 -70.86 7.29
CA THR A 593 -1.77 -70.23 6.45
C THR A 593 -3.17 -70.46 7.01
N THR A 594 -3.97 -69.40 7.03
CA THR A 594 -5.40 -69.47 7.38
C THR A 594 -6.23 -69.01 6.18
N ILE A 595 -7.17 -69.85 5.74
CA ILE A 595 -8.10 -69.57 4.65
C ILE A 595 -9.52 -69.69 5.20
N THR A 596 -10.27 -68.59 5.18
CA THR A 596 -11.63 -68.54 5.74
C THR A 596 -12.62 -68.08 4.68
N ASN A 597 -13.68 -68.86 4.46
CA ASN A 597 -14.78 -68.54 3.54
C ASN A 597 -14.33 -68.10 2.14
N CYS A 598 -13.24 -68.70 1.62
CA CYS A 598 -12.70 -68.37 0.31
C CYS A 598 -13.18 -69.32 -0.78
N ILE A 599 -13.11 -68.87 -2.03
CA ILE A 599 -13.41 -69.67 -3.22
C ILE A 599 -12.13 -69.84 -4.05
N PHE A 600 -11.76 -71.07 -4.38
CA PHE A 600 -10.65 -71.39 -5.28
C PHE A 600 -11.19 -72.13 -6.50
N THR A 601 -11.16 -71.53 -7.69
CA THR A 601 -11.73 -72.14 -8.91
C THR A 601 -10.88 -71.93 -10.14
N GLY A 602 -10.87 -72.87 -11.08
CA GLY A 602 -10.22 -72.70 -12.38
C GLY A 602 -8.71 -72.49 -12.34
N ASN A 603 -8.05 -72.75 -11.21
CA ASN A 603 -6.61 -72.59 -11.09
C ASN A 603 -5.87 -73.82 -11.63
N THR A 604 -4.71 -73.63 -12.24
CA THR A 604 -3.97 -74.69 -12.94
C THR A 604 -2.50 -74.71 -12.52
N ALA A 605 -1.96 -75.88 -12.20
CA ALA A 605 -0.52 -76.07 -11.95
C ALA A 605 -0.07 -77.48 -12.33
N LYS A 606 1.23 -77.81 -12.23
CA LYS A 606 1.68 -79.21 -12.34
C LYS A 606 1.19 -80.03 -11.13
N ASN A 607 1.39 -79.52 -9.91
CA ASN A 607 0.81 -80.10 -8.68
C ASN A 607 0.06 -79.04 -7.88
N GLY A 608 -1.01 -79.45 -7.18
CA GLY A 608 -1.80 -78.53 -6.38
C GLY A 608 -2.48 -77.49 -7.26
N GLY A 609 -3.41 -77.92 -8.12
CA GLY A 609 -4.06 -77.04 -9.08
C GLY A 609 -4.63 -75.78 -8.42
N GLY A 610 -5.30 -75.95 -7.28
CA GLY A 610 -5.71 -74.85 -6.41
C GLY A 610 -4.59 -74.43 -5.45
N ILE A 611 -4.23 -75.34 -4.54
CA ILE A 611 -3.34 -75.07 -3.40
C ILE A 611 -2.23 -76.12 -3.34
N TYR A 612 -1.00 -75.68 -3.12
CA TYR A 612 0.16 -76.54 -2.90
C TYR A 612 0.83 -76.22 -1.57
N ILE A 613 1.04 -77.25 -0.74
CA ILE A 613 1.56 -77.15 0.62
C ILE A 613 2.76 -78.08 0.77
N ILE A 614 3.91 -77.54 1.16
CA ILE A 614 5.09 -78.34 1.50
C ILE A 614 5.88 -77.72 2.66
N LYS A 615 6.72 -78.53 3.29
CA LYS A 615 7.68 -78.06 4.28
C LYS A 615 8.70 -77.10 3.65
N GLY A 616 8.95 -75.99 4.34
CA GLY A 616 10.09 -75.09 4.10
C GLY A 616 11.12 -75.23 5.23
N ASP A 617 11.48 -74.12 5.86
CA ASP A 617 12.35 -74.12 7.05
C ASP A 617 11.62 -74.69 8.28
N ARG A 618 10.29 -74.61 8.28
CA ARG A 618 9.40 -75.17 9.29
C ARG A 618 8.27 -75.96 8.64
N ILE A 619 7.56 -76.74 9.46
CA ILE A 619 6.34 -77.43 9.06
C ILE A 619 5.20 -76.40 9.03
N PRO A 620 4.53 -76.18 7.89
CA PRO A 620 3.36 -75.32 7.84
C PRO A 620 2.14 -76.03 8.43
N VAL A 621 1.34 -75.25 9.17
CA VAL A 621 -0.04 -75.61 9.51
C VAL A 621 -0.95 -74.78 8.61
N VAL A 622 -1.77 -75.45 7.80
CA VAL A 622 -2.71 -74.80 6.89
C VAL A 622 -4.12 -75.13 7.34
N THR A 623 -4.87 -74.12 7.75
CA THR A 623 -6.27 -74.25 8.19
C THR A 623 -7.20 -73.64 7.16
N ILE A 624 -8.18 -74.43 6.70
CA ILE A 624 -9.20 -74.02 5.75
C ILE A 624 -10.57 -74.20 6.40
N SER A 625 -11.28 -73.08 6.58
CA SER A 625 -12.54 -73.00 7.31
C SER A 625 -13.64 -72.42 6.41
N GLY A 626 -14.57 -73.25 5.96
CA GLY A 626 -15.66 -72.82 5.07
C GLY A 626 -15.21 -72.46 3.65
N GLY A 627 -16.14 -72.06 2.79
CA GLY A 627 -15.87 -71.73 1.39
C GLY A 627 -15.88 -72.94 0.45
N THR A 628 -15.28 -72.79 -0.73
CA THR A 628 -15.31 -73.82 -1.79
C THR A 628 -13.97 -73.93 -2.54
N ILE A 629 -13.50 -75.16 -2.76
CA ILE A 629 -12.32 -75.46 -3.58
C ILE A 629 -12.76 -76.31 -4.76
N GLY A 630 -12.79 -75.70 -5.94
CA GLY A 630 -13.20 -76.26 -7.22
C GLY A 630 -14.68 -76.05 -7.53
N GLY A 631 -15.12 -76.52 -8.69
CA GLY A 631 -16.49 -76.41 -9.16
C GLY A 631 -16.77 -77.38 -10.31
N THR A 632 -18.05 -77.63 -10.58
CA THR A 632 -18.49 -78.55 -11.65
C THR A 632 -18.83 -77.84 -12.95
N GLY A 633 -18.92 -76.50 -12.93
CA GLY A 633 -19.11 -75.71 -14.12
C GLY A 633 -17.88 -75.72 -15.02
N THR A 634 -18.09 -75.34 -16.29
CA THR A 634 -17.01 -75.24 -17.28
C THR A 634 -15.97 -74.23 -16.82
N GLY A 635 -14.72 -74.68 -16.66
CA GLY A 635 -13.60 -73.82 -16.25
C GLY A 635 -13.48 -73.59 -14.75
N GLU A 636 -14.36 -74.15 -13.91
CA GLU A 636 -14.30 -73.97 -12.45
C GLU A 636 -13.40 -74.98 -11.73
N ALA A 637 -13.10 -76.11 -12.38
CA ALA A 637 -12.22 -77.12 -11.84
C ALA A 637 -10.80 -76.56 -11.65
N ASN A 638 -10.24 -76.69 -10.44
CA ASN A 638 -8.80 -76.56 -10.30
C ASN A 638 -8.12 -77.81 -10.86
N LYS A 639 -6.97 -77.65 -11.53
CA LYS A 639 -6.35 -78.71 -12.34
C LYS A 639 -4.86 -78.87 -12.02
N ALA A 640 -4.48 -80.08 -11.60
CA ALA A 640 -3.10 -80.52 -11.64
C ALA A 640 -2.80 -81.13 -13.02
N THR A 641 -1.69 -80.73 -13.64
CA THR A 641 -1.37 -81.02 -15.05
C THR A 641 -0.06 -81.80 -15.17
N GLY A 642 0.05 -82.62 -16.21
CA GLY A 642 1.19 -83.53 -16.43
C GLY A 642 0.87 -84.98 -16.05
N SER A 643 1.73 -85.91 -16.48
CA SER A 643 1.54 -87.36 -16.28
C SER A 643 1.51 -87.78 -14.81
N ASP A 644 2.16 -87.00 -13.94
CA ASP A 644 2.22 -87.21 -12.49
C ASP A 644 1.50 -86.10 -11.71
N GLY A 645 0.59 -85.36 -12.36
CA GLY A 645 -0.06 -84.20 -11.76
C GLY A 645 -0.95 -84.60 -10.58
N ASN A 646 -0.55 -84.23 -9.37
CA ASN A 646 -1.20 -84.64 -8.12
C ASN A 646 -1.92 -83.47 -7.44
N GLY A 647 -3.06 -83.76 -6.80
CA GLY A 647 -3.79 -82.79 -5.97
C GLY A 647 -4.48 -81.72 -6.81
N GLY A 648 -5.63 -82.03 -7.38
CA GLY A 648 -6.35 -81.10 -8.27
C GLY A 648 -6.79 -79.85 -7.51
N GLY A 649 -7.45 -80.06 -6.38
CA GLY A 649 -7.78 -79.01 -5.42
C GLY A 649 -6.58 -78.66 -4.55
N ILE A 650 -6.11 -79.63 -3.77
CA ILE A 650 -5.03 -79.44 -2.79
C ILE A 650 -3.97 -80.54 -2.95
N TYR A 651 -2.71 -80.13 -2.99
CA TYR A 651 -1.56 -81.01 -2.74
C TYR A 651 -0.97 -80.67 -1.37
N VAL A 652 -0.72 -81.70 -0.56
CA VAL A 652 -0.02 -81.56 0.71
C VAL A 652 1.07 -82.63 0.84
N GLY A 653 2.32 -82.17 0.93
CA GLY A 653 3.52 -83.00 1.01
C GLY A 653 4.11 -83.11 2.40
N ASP A 654 5.21 -83.87 2.50
CA ASP A 654 5.73 -84.48 3.72
C ASP A 654 5.70 -83.61 4.97
N ARG A 655 5.14 -84.19 6.05
CA ARG A 655 5.08 -83.64 7.41
C ARG A 655 4.35 -82.31 7.57
N CYS A 656 3.54 -81.88 6.61
CA CYS A 656 2.63 -80.74 6.77
C CYS A 656 1.35 -81.13 7.52
N ASP A 657 0.67 -80.13 8.12
CA ASP A 657 -0.63 -80.32 8.78
C ASP A 657 -1.72 -79.56 8.01
N LEU A 658 -2.65 -80.29 7.41
CA LEU A 658 -3.82 -79.73 6.72
C LEU A 658 -5.06 -79.90 7.60
N ARG A 659 -5.70 -78.79 7.97
CA ARG A 659 -6.90 -78.77 8.80
C ARG A 659 -8.10 -78.25 8.02
N LEU A 660 -9.04 -79.13 7.74
CA LEU A 660 -10.28 -78.85 7.02
C LEU A 660 -11.44 -78.84 8.01
N ASN A 661 -12.16 -77.72 8.11
CA ASN A 661 -13.25 -77.59 9.06
C ASN A 661 -14.39 -76.71 8.53
N SER A 662 -15.42 -76.55 9.38
CA SER A 662 -16.63 -75.78 9.09
C SER A 662 -17.33 -76.31 7.83
N ALA A 663 -18.19 -75.54 7.16
CA ALA A 663 -18.92 -76.01 5.97
C ALA A 663 -18.08 -75.95 4.66
N LEU A 664 -16.81 -76.36 4.70
CA LEU A 664 -15.93 -76.37 3.52
C LEU A 664 -16.38 -77.42 2.49
N LEU A 665 -16.47 -77.03 1.23
CA LEU A 665 -16.77 -77.91 0.10
C LEU A 665 -15.57 -78.03 -0.85
N ILE A 666 -15.09 -79.25 -1.12
CA ILE A 666 -14.10 -79.53 -2.17
C ILE A 666 -14.79 -80.34 -3.28
N ILE A 667 -14.84 -79.83 -4.51
CA ILE A 667 -15.66 -80.41 -5.58
C ILE A 667 -15.11 -80.15 -6.99
N GLY A 668 -15.30 -81.11 -7.91
CA GLY A 668 -15.08 -80.93 -9.35
C GLY A 668 -13.63 -80.70 -9.81
N ASN A 669 -12.65 -80.73 -8.92
CA ASN A 669 -11.22 -80.60 -9.23
C ASN A 669 -10.67 -81.80 -10.02
N GLN A 670 -9.57 -81.62 -10.77
CA GLN A 670 -9.02 -82.60 -11.71
C GLN A 670 -7.52 -82.84 -11.46
N ALA A 671 -7.13 -84.10 -11.35
CA ALA A 671 -5.74 -84.54 -11.22
C ALA A 671 -5.59 -86.01 -11.63
N ALA A 672 -4.36 -86.48 -11.85
CA ALA A 672 -4.07 -87.89 -12.03
C ALA A 672 -4.28 -88.68 -10.73
N LYS A 673 -3.91 -88.08 -9.59
CA LYS A 673 -4.16 -88.63 -8.25
C LYS A 673 -4.69 -87.53 -7.33
N GLY A 674 -5.72 -87.86 -6.55
CA GLY A 674 -6.28 -86.94 -5.55
C GLY A 674 -6.92 -85.73 -6.22
N GLY A 675 -8.03 -85.95 -6.92
CA GLY A 675 -8.79 -84.87 -7.55
C GLY A 675 -9.11 -83.78 -6.53
N GLY A 676 -9.63 -84.16 -5.35
CA GLY A 676 -9.84 -83.22 -4.25
C GLY A 676 -8.54 -82.90 -3.50
N VAL A 677 -7.96 -83.92 -2.86
CA VAL A 677 -6.77 -83.77 -2.02
C VAL A 677 -5.78 -84.90 -2.34
N TYR A 678 -4.52 -84.56 -2.53
CA TYR A 678 -3.42 -85.51 -2.53
C TYR A 678 -2.59 -85.33 -1.26
N ALA A 679 -2.42 -86.40 -0.49
CA ALA A 679 -1.71 -86.43 0.77
C ALA A 679 -0.52 -87.40 0.71
N ASN A 680 0.69 -86.92 1.01
CA ASN A 680 1.90 -87.75 1.06
C ASN A 680 2.61 -87.60 2.41
N GLU A 681 2.76 -88.71 3.13
CA GLU A 681 3.35 -88.77 4.48
C GLU A 681 2.77 -87.73 5.48
N ILE A 682 1.44 -87.52 5.46
CA ILE A 682 0.77 -86.52 6.31
C ILE A 682 -0.58 -86.99 6.87
N ASP A 683 -1.08 -86.20 7.84
CA ASP A 683 -2.42 -86.29 8.37
C ASP A 683 -3.32 -85.21 7.76
N VAL A 684 -4.46 -85.61 7.18
CA VAL A 684 -5.51 -84.66 6.78
C VAL A 684 -6.57 -84.60 7.88
N SER A 685 -6.67 -83.48 8.58
CA SER A 685 -7.64 -83.29 9.65
C SER A 685 -8.98 -82.84 9.06
N MET A 686 -10.08 -83.50 9.42
CA MET A 686 -11.45 -83.17 8.99
C MET A 686 -12.39 -82.99 10.18
N GLU A 687 -13.17 -81.91 10.14
CA GLU A 687 -14.12 -81.52 11.19
C GLU A 687 -15.44 -80.97 10.63
N ASN A 688 -16.51 -81.08 11.43
CA ASN A 688 -17.78 -80.36 11.29
C ASN A 688 -18.49 -80.56 9.93
N GLY A 689 -18.68 -79.48 9.18
CA GLY A 689 -19.40 -79.45 7.91
C GLY A 689 -18.58 -79.79 6.68
N THR A 690 -17.35 -80.27 6.85
CA THR A 690 -16.43 -80.48 5.73
C THR A 690 -16.97 -81.58 4.82
N ARG A 691 -16.91 -81.33 3.50
CA ARG A 691 -17.29 -82.29 2.48
C ARG A 691 -16.31 -82.25 1.32
N ILE A 692 -15.79 -83.41 0.97
CA ILE A 692 -15.06 -83.64 -0.27
C ILE A 692 -15.97 -84.49 -1.15
N ALA A 693 -16.46 -83.89 -2.24
CA ALA A 693 -17.47 -84.49 -3.09
C ALA A 693 -16.96 -85.79 -3.72
N VAL A 694 -17.84 -86.76 -3.97
CA VAL A 694 -17.43 -88.12 -4.41
C VAL A 694 -16.71 -88.16 -5.76
N ASN A 695 -16.86 -87.15 -6.60
CA ASN A 695 -16.10 -86.98 -7.84
C ASN A 695 -14.70 -86.36 -7.60
N ASN A 696 -14.33 -86.14 -6.34
CA ASN A 696 -13.07 -85.64 -5.85
C ASN A 696 -12.61 -86.54 -4.70
N ASP A 697 -11.62 -87.36 -4.96
CA ASP A 697 -11.06 -88.25 -3.96
C ASP A 697 -9.99 -87.55 -3.10
N VAL A 698 -9.82 -88.10 -1.90
CA VAL A 698 -8.63 -87.93 -1.07
C VAL A 698 -7.71 -89.10 -1.37
N TYR A 699 -6.63 -88.84 -2.10
CA TYR A 699 -5.61 -89.84 -2.38
C TYR A 699 -4.58 -89.85 -1.25
N LEU A 700 -4.54 -90.96 -0.51
CA LEU A 700 -3.67 -91.16 0.65
C LEU A 700 -2.45 -91.99 0.25
N ASP A 701 -1.32 -91.32 0.01
CA ASP A 701 -0.05 -91.96 -0.33
C ASP A 701 0.87 -92.11 0.89
N SER A 702 1.86 -93.01 0.78
CA SER A 702 2.98 -93.17 1.74
C SER A 702 2.56 -93.24 3.21
N GLY A 703 1.46 -93.93 3.51
CA GLY A 703 0.97 -94.12 4.89
C GLY A 703 0.18 -92.96 5.48
N SER A 704 -0.27 -92.01 4.66
CA SER A 704 -1.17 -90.93 5.07
C SER A 704 -2.54 -91.46 5.51
N TRP A 705 -3.22 -90.74 6.41
CA TRP A 705 -4.61 -91.02 6.80
C TRP A 705 -5.38 -89.74 7.12
N ILE A 706 -6.70 -89.84 7.19
CA ILE A 706 -7.59 -88.75 7.60
C ILE A 706 -7.82 -88.82 9.11
N LYS A 707 -7.61 -87.72 9.83
CA LYS A 707 -7.95 -87.59 11.26
C LYS A 707 -9.32 -86.94 11.41
N VAL A 708 -10.24 -87.62 12.09
CA VAL A 708 -11.57 -87.09 12.39
C VAL A 708 -11.59 -86.51 13.81
N PHE A 709 -11.82 -85.21 13.95
CA PHE A 709 -11.73 -84.51 15.24
C PHE A 709 -13.10 -84.11 15.82
N SER A 710 -14.18 -84.16 15.02
CA SER A 710 -15.54 -83.93 15.48
C SER A 710 -16.55 -84.72 14.64
N THR A 711 -17.83 -84.71 15.04
CA THR A 711 -18.91 -85.29 14.24
C THR A 711 -19.01 -84.59 12.89
N LEU A 712 -19.04 -85.38 11.81
CA LEU A 712 -19.18 -84.88 10.44
C LEU A 712 -20.67 -84.82 10.06
N SER A 713 -21.12 -83.69 9.52
CA SER A 713 -22.54 -83.53 9.14
C SER A 713 -22.90 -84.10 7.76
N ASN A 714 -21.89 -84.41 6.93
CA ASN A 714 -22.09 -84.93 5.58
C ASN A 714 -21.94 -86.45 5.50
N ASN A 715 -22.77 -87.11 4.69
CA ASN A 715 -22.65 -88.52 4.33
C ASN A 715 -22.95 -88.71 2.82
N PRO A 716 -21.95 -89.06 1.98
CA PRO A 716 -20.55 -89.26 2.34
C PRO A 716 -19.83 -87.94 2.67
N ALA A 717 -18.86 -88.00 3.57
CA ALA A 717 -17.97 -86.90 3.94
C ALA A 717 -16.79 -86.76 2.96
N ALA A 718 -16.22 -87.88 2.49
CA ALA A 718 -15.20 -87.93 1.46
C ALA A 718 -15.17 -89.29 0.76
N ARG A 719 -14.54 -89.35 -0.41
CA ARG A 719 -14.10 -90.60 -1.05
C ARG A 719 -12.59 -90.76 -0.87
N ILE A 720 -12.14 -91.92 -0.44
CA ILE A 720 -10.74 -92.26 -0.21
C ILE A 720 -10.23 -93.12 -1.37
N THR A 721 -9.04 -92.78 -1.85
CA THR A 721 -8.26 -93.61 -2.78
C THR A 721 -6.90 -93.86 -2.14
N VAL A 722 -6.36 -95.07 -2.30
CA VAL A 722 -5.00 -95.43 -1.91
C VAL A 722 -4.24 -95.95 -3.14
N PRO A 723 -2.89 -96.02 -3.12
CA PRO A 723 -2.15 -96.72 -4.17
C PRO A 723 -2.64 -98.15 -4.39
N ASN A 724 -2.57 -98.66 -5.62
CA ASN A 724 -3.17 -99.96 -5.98
C ASN A 724 -2.63 -101.13 -5.12
N ASP A 725 -1.36 -101.08 -4.72
CA ASP A 725 -0.73 -102.09 -3.84
C ASP A 725 -1.13 -101.96 -2.36
N LYS A 726 -1.95 -100.96 -2.01
CA LYS A 726 -2.40 -100.66 -0.64
C LYS A 726 -3.88 -100.96 -0.40
N TYR A 727 -4.59 -101.55 -1.35
CA TYR A 727 -5.93 -102.12 -1.08
C TYR A 727 -5.79 -103.44 -0.29
N LEU A 728 -5.41 -103.30 0.99
CA LEU A 728 -5.15 -104.38 1.94
C LEU A 728 -5.91 -104.11 3.24
N THR A 729 -6.35 -105.16 3.94
CA THR A 729 -7.04 -105.01 5.23
C THR A 729 -6.14 -104.47 6.35
N SER A 730 -4.82 -104.46 6.14
CA SER A 730 -3.84 -103.82 7.03
C SER A 730 -3.66 -102.32 6.77
N THR A 731 -4.22 -101.78 5.69
CA THR A 731 -4.07 -100.37 5.34
C THR A 731 -5.01 -99.51 6.18
N LYS A 732 -4.41 -98.60 6.96
CA LYS A 732 -5.14 -97.63 7.77
C LYS A 732 -5.36 -96.35 6.97
N VAL A 733 -6.60 -95.90 6.89
CA VAL A 733 -7.00 -94.70 6.14
C VAL A 733 -7.70 -93.64 6.99
N LEU A 734 -8.20 -94.02 8.17
CA LEU A 734 -8.73 -93.08 9.17
C LEU A 734 -8.01 -93.24 10.52
N GLY A 735 -7.84 -92.11 11.22
CA GLY A 735 -7.23 -92.00 12.55
C GLY A 735 -8.09 -91.21 13.54
N ASN A 736 -7.64 -91.20 14.81
CA ASN A 736 -8.32 -90.65 16.01
C ASN A 736 -9.50 -91.50 16.54
N THR A 737 -9.22 -92.35 17.53
CA THR A 737 -10.12 -93.41 18.04
C THR A 737 -11.44 -92.91 18.63
N THR A 738 -11.53 -91.64 19.04
CA THR A 738 -12.72 -91.09 19.72
C THR A 738 -13.95 -91.04 18.81
N PHE A 739 -13.77 -90.73 17.52
CA PHE A 739 -14.87 -90.54 16.56
C PHE A 739 -14.98 -91.64 15.51
N LEU A 740 -13.98 -92.52 15.38
CA LEU A 740 -13.98 -93.59 14.38
C LEU A 740 -15.23 -94.47 14.44
N ASN A 741 -15.68 -94.86 15.64
CA ASN A 741 -16.82 -95.75 15.82
C ASN A 741 -18.14 -95.20 15.23
N SER A 742 -18.34 -93.88 15.16
CA SER A 742 -19.58 -93.28 14.64
C SER A 742 -19.43 -92.68 13.24
N GLU A 743 -18.21 -92.37 12.80
CA GLU A 743 -17.96 -91.59 11.59
C GLU A 743 -17.40 -92.42 10.42
N HIS A 744 -16.83 -93.60 10.66
CA HIS A 744 -16.14 -94.38 9.61
C HIS A 744 -17.03 -94.68 8.38
N GLY A 745 -18.32 -94.95 8.59
CA GLY A 745 -19.28 -95.25 7.53
C GLY A 745 -19.62 -94.06 6.62
N LYS A 746 -19.15 -92.84 6.93
CA LYS A 746 -19.32 -91.65 6.09
C LYS A 746 -18.25 -91.53 5.02
N PHE A 747 -17.25 -92.40 4.99
CA PHE A 747 -16.18 -92.39 3.99
C PHE A 747 -16.42 -93.48 2.95
N GLN A 748 -16.50 -93.09 1.69
CA GLN A 748 -16.49 -94.05 0.58
C GLN A 748 -15.06 -94.41 0.23
N VAL A 749 -14.84 -95.61 -0.31
CA VAL A 749 -13.53 -96.02 -0.85
C VAL A 749 -13.67 -96.26 -2.34
N THR A 750 -12.71 -95.78 -3.13
CA THR A 750 -12.66 -96.01 -4.58
C THR A 750 -12.51 -97.53 -4.85
N PRO A 751 -13.34 -98.13 -5.71
CA PRO A 751 -13.18 -99.53 -6.08
C PRO A 751 -11.82 -99.79 -6.73
N ASN A 752 -11.23 -100.96 -6.47
CA ASN A 752 -9.98 -101.39 -7.09
C ASN A 752 -10.08 -102.82 -7.59
N ASP A 753 -9.60 -103.09 -8.81
CA ASP A 753 -9.61 -104.41 -9.45
C ASP A 753 -10.97 -105.15 -9.41
N GLY A 754 -12.06 -104.40 -9.60
CA GLY A 754 -13.43 -104.93 -9.59
C GLY A 754 -14.00 -105.23 -8.20
N LYS A 755 -13.26 -104.95 -7.13
CA LYS A 755 -13.68 -105.13 -5.74
C LYS A 755 -14.15 -103.81 -5.13
N ASN A 756 -15.21 -103.89 -4.34
CA ASN A 756 -15.69 -102.78 -3.53
C ASN A 756 -15.00 -102.81 -2.15
N TRP A 757 -14.71 -101.62 -1.62
CA TRP A 757 -14.05 -101.46 -0.34
C TRP A 757 -14.84 -100.52 0.57
N GLU A 758 -14.73 -100.74 1.86
CA GLU A 758 -15.27 -99.88 2.91
C GLU A 758 -14.21 -99.64 4.00
N VAL A 759 -14.48 -98.70 4.90
CA VAL A 759 -13.65 -98.46 6.09
C VAL A 759 -14.31 -99.11 7.29
N ASP A 760 -13.58 -99.95 8.02
CA ASP A 760 -14.06 -100.57 9.24
C ASP A 760 -14.08 -99.59 10.44
N ARG A 761 -14.64 -100.03 11.57
CA ARG A 761 -14.75 -99.22 12.80
C ARG A 761 -13.40 -98.80 13.41
N TYR A 762 -12.30 -99.43 12.99
CA TYR A 762 -10.95 -99.15 13.47
C TYR A 762 -10.17 -98.24 12.50
N GLY A 763 -10.79 -97.84 11.38
CA GLY A 763 -10.19 -96.97 10.38
C GLY A 763 -9.36 -97.69 9.33
N TYR A 764 -9.46 -99.02 9.24
CA TYR A 764 -8.76 -99.85 8.25
C TYR A 764 -9.67 -100.16 7.07
N LEU A 765 -9.06 -100.41 5.90
CA LEU A 765 -9.80 -100.89 4.74
C LEU A 765 -10.35 -102.29 4.97
N LYS A 766 -11.53 -102.57 4.43
CA LYS A 766 -12.17 -103.89 4.42
C LYS A 766 -12.84 -104.11 3.07
N GLU A 767 -12.72 -105.31 2.53
CA GLU A 767 -13.46 -105.70 1.32
C GLU A 767 -14.96 -105.77 1.64
N LYS A 768 -15.78 -105.19 0.78
CA LYS A 768 -17.23 -105.15 0.94
C LYS A 768 -17.83 -106.35 0.20
N ASP A 769 -18.47 -107.22 0.97
CA ASP A 769 -19.15 -108.44 0.49
C ASP A 769 -20.25 -108.14 -0.54
#